data_AF-A0A430AFE0-F1
#
_entry.id   AF-A0A430AFE0-F1
#
_cell.length_a   1.000
_cell.length_b   1.000
_cell.length_c   1.000
_cell.angle_alpha   90.00
_cell.angle_beta   90.00
_cell.angle_gamma   90.00
#
_symmetry.space_group_name_H-M   'P 1'
#
loop_
_entity.id
_entity.type
_entity.pdbx_description
1 polymer ?
#
loop_
_entity_poly.entity_id
_entity_poly.type
_entity_poly.pdbx_seq_one_letter_code
_entity_poly.pdbx_strand_id
1 'polypeptide(L)'
;MTHWQVLEIESTKDIKKIKRAYAIKLKKIDIDNEPDKFQQLKEAFDCAINEVKIQSELHQNQEVLSNTSSTDELPLSDDSHAEKLNSMEITDQAIFTIDDNQSELLEEPCAIVNNFFTKLNSFTAELTYFDDLAGWQLLLAGSKDWDIDTFSTNQQIIYSFLSENHYQIMSHRVLKYIVDTIDLHSLIENSHSMEMFNFLEDLLCTPDFDFSIYQNISEESREKYFRSRYLLYLNLNFVPINHDTILELSEACLKITNTDPALIILQICYQIVLDYSLQTNDKAIVNNLLHQLEDNDFLNYSKVQDYLRMYILACSGQHKYVLPSEYINTKRLIPDIPFKLSAGYIAYKQKNNRLKQDYWQPLIKIGFKFENKQHQPVAKDEKNLSKFLMVAFFALIVITALGRSFSLTSKNTKISKQLTSISAYSSIYNSRYTRLKDASDLSSQLVYYLNYSSEEDEKDFQKFLDTYFSEHAKEQVLNVDKSKLTKNDSFGVFPTIDFVEKYGYVEAVGNSSLSNPLFVLQKENDIVVNILGPGFDELSDNDWTALIEDIRVRPSTSSNIFFLSFLLSKNRKAESSSETFKKYFTDDVLALIDHNIDLTTEERFKNAYDKLVVDPDEKKAYDLIFDKTDKLLMILSFNSYGCIDHIYGENWEKLSTDKIDNLVALLEE
;
A
#
# COMPACT_ATOMS: atom_id res chain seq x y z
N MET A 1 27.96 -27.50 14.33
CA MET A 1 27.56 -27.00 15.66
C MET A 1 26.10 -26.62 15.58
N THR A 2 25.31 -26.85 16.62
CA THR A 2 23.93 -26.33 16.64
C THR A 2 23.95 -24.83 16.94
N HIS A 3 22.97 -24.08 16.45
CA HIS A 3 22.90 -22.63 16.67
C HIS A 3 22.80 -22.29 18.19
N TRP A 4 22.18 -23.15 18.99
CA TRP A 4 22.16 -23.06 20.45
C TRP A 4 23.56 -23.14 21.10
N GLN A 5 24.42 -24.03 20.60
CA GLN A 5 25.80 -24.16 21.07
C GLN A 5 26.65 -22.93 20.71
N VAL A 6 26.43 -22.34 19.53
CA VAL A 6 27.12 -21.11 19.10
C VAL A 6 26.73 -19.91 19.98
N LEU A 7 25.45 -19.85 20.38
CA LEU A 7 24.93 -18.84 21.30
C LEU A 7 25.25 -19.12 22.79
N GLU A 8 25.83 -20.29 23.11
CA GLU A 8 26.11 -20.75 24.49
C GLU A 8 24.87 -20.73 25.41
N ILE A 9 23.71 -21.12 24.87
CA ILE A 9 22.48 -21.26 25.63
C ILE A 9 21.82 -22.62 25.35
N GLU A 10 21.03 -23.09 26.29
CA GLU A 10 20.09 -24.18 26.02
C GLU A 10 18.95 -23.70 25.12
N SER A 11 18.39 -24.61 24.32
CA SER A 11 17.22 -24.33 23.49
C SER A 11 16.09 -23.74 24.34
N THR A 12 15.50 -22.64 23.87
CA THR A 12 14.56 -21.84 24.63
C THR A 12 13.54 -21.18 23.71
N LYS A 13 12.30 -21.05 24.18
CA LYS A 13 11.23 -20.29 23.49
C LYS A 13 11.26 -18.79 23.78
N ASP A 14 12.05 -18.38 24.76
CA ASP A 14 12.18 -16.96 25.14
C ASP A 14 13.10 -16.21 24.17
N ILE A 15 12.51 -15.50 23.21
CA ILE A 15 13.20 -14.63 22.24
C ILE A 15 14.11 -13.62 22.95
N LYS A 16 13.76 -13.12 24.14
CA LYS A 16 14.58 -12.15 24.89
C LYS A 16 15.88 -12.81 25.37
N LYS A 17 15.82 -14.07 25.82
CA LYS A 17 17.01 -14.84 26.23
C LYS A 17 17.96 -15.09 25.04
N ILE A 18 17.42 -15.33 23.84
CA ILE A 18 18.18 -15.52 22.59
C ILE A 18 18.87 -14.22 22.19
N LYS A 19 18.14 -13.11 22.14
CA LYS A 19 18.69 -11.78 21.83
C LYS A 19 19.78 -11.36 22.83
N ARG A 20 19.58 -11.67 24.11
CA ARG A 20 20.58 -11.40 25.16
C ARG A 20 21.85 -12.23 24.97
N ALA A 21 21.73 -13.51 24.66
CA ALA A 21 22.87 -14.39 24.40
C ALA A 21 23.68 -13.91 23.18
N TYR A 22 22.99 -13.56 22.10
CA TYR A 22 23.59 -12.98 20.90
C TYR A 22 24.36 -11.68 21.22
N ALA A 23 23.74 -10.74 21.95
CA ALA A 23 24.39 -9.48 22.31
C ALA A 23 25.63 -9.68 23.22
N ILE A 24 25.59 -10.62 24.16
CA ILE A 24 26.74 -10.97 25.02
C ILE A 24 27.88 -11.55 24.20
N LYS A 25 27.55 -12.38 23.20
CA LYS A 25 28.54 -13.00 22.30
C LYS A 25 29.13 -12.00 21.32
N LEU A 26 28.30 -11.11 20.77
CA LEU A 26 28.72 -10.09 19.82
C LEU A 26 29.75 -9.14 20.44
N LYS A 27 29.58 -8.75 21.70
CA LYS A 27 30.55 -7.93 22.45
C LYS A 27 31.93 -8.55 22.63
N LYS A 28 32.07 -9.87 22.42
CA LYS A 28 33.34 -10.59 22.54
C LYS A 28 34.04 -10.81 21.20
N ILE A 29 33.39 -10.47 20.09
CA ILE A 29 33.93 -10.63 18.74
C ILE A 29 34.43 -9.26 18.26
N ASP A 30 35.71 -9.20 17.88
CA ASP A 30 36.25 -8.05 17.17
C ASP A 30 35.88 -8.19 15.69
N ILE A 31 34.87 -7.43 15.25
CA ILE A 31 34.23 -7.58 13.94
C ILE A 31 35.22 -7.31 12.79
N ASP A 32 36.17 -6.40 12.99
CA ASP A 32 37.13 -6.01 11.96
C ASP A 32 38.22 -7.08 11.74
N ASN A 33 38.55 -7.84 12.80
CA ASN A 33 39.61 -8.85 12.77
C ASN A 33 39.08 -10.29 12.71
N GLU A 34 37.81 -10.53 13.05
CA GLU A 34 37.19 -11.86 13.11
C GLU A 34 35.81 -11.93 12.40
N PRO A 35 35.71 -11.53 11.12
CA PRO A 35 34.42 -11.44 10.40
C PRO A 35 33.70 -12.78 10.27
N ASP A 36 34.44 -13.89 10.14
CA ASP A 36 33.86 -15.23 10.03
C ASP A 36 33.13 -15.66 11.32
N LYS A 37 33.62 -15.21 12.49
CA LYS A 37 32.96 -15.49 13.78
C LYS A 37 31.71 -14.64 13.95
N PHE A 38 31.74 -13.39 13.48
CA PHE A 38 30.57 -12.53 13.46
C PHE A 38 29.46 -13.12 12.57
N GLN A 39 29.82 -13.59 11.38
CA GLN A 39 28.88 -14.21 10.44
C GLN A 39 28.28 -15.51 11.02
N GLN A 40 29.09 -16.39 11.62
CA GLN A 40 28.60 -17.59 12.30
C GLN A 40 27.66 -17.29 13.48
N LEU A 41 27.96 -16.23 14.24
CA LEU A 41 27.11 -15.80 15.36
C LEU A 41 25.76 -15.24 14.85
N LYS A 42 25.78 -14.49 13.75
CA LYS A 42 24.58 -13.94 13.12
C LYS A 42 23.67 -15.03 12.56
N GLU A 43 24.25 -15.98 11.82
CA GLU A 43 23.50 -17.14 11.29
C GLU A 43 22.89 -17.97 12.42
N ALA A 44 23.62 -18.19 13.51
CA ALA A 44 23.09 -18.89 14.68
C ALA A 44 21.92 -18.13 15.35
N PHE A 45 22.00 -16.80 15.43
CA PHE A 45 20.91 -15.98 15.95
C PHE A 45 19.66 -16.05 15.06
N ASP A 46 19.83 -15.89 13.75
CA ASP A 46 18.73 -15.91 12.79
C ASP A 46 18.03 -17.29 12.78
N CYS A 47 18.80 -18.39 12.82
CA CYS A 47 18.25 -19.74 12.97
C CYS A 47 17.48 -19.94 14.28
N ALA A 48 18.01 -19.44 15.41
CA ALA A 48 17.36 -19.58 16.71
C ALA A 48 16.03 -18.81 16.80
N ILE A 49 15.98 -17.61 16.19
CA ILE A 49 14.75 -16.81 16.12
C ILE A 49 13.70 -17.48 15.24
N ASN A 50 14.10 -18.02 14.09
CA ASN A 50 13.18 -18.75 13.21
C ASN A 50 12.66 -20.04 13.87
N GLU A 51 13.49 -20.81 14.56
CA GLU A 51 13.04 -22.01 15.27
C GLU A 51 11.99 -21.68 16.34
N VAL A 52 12.17 -20.59 17.09
CA VAL A 52 11.17 -20.15 18.09
C VAL A 52 9.87 -19.67 17.44
N LYS A 53 9.95 -18.94 16.33
CA LYS A 53 8.75 -18.48 15.59
C LYS A 53 7.93 -19.67 15.08
N ILE A 54 8.60 -20.63 14.45
CA ILE A 54 7.96 -21.86 13.96
C ILE A 54 7.37 -22.66 15.14
N GLN A 55 8.07 -22.77 16.27
CA GLN A 55 7.53 -23.46 17.45
C GLN A 55 6.36 -22.71 18.10
N SER A 56 6.35 -21.37 18.13
CA SER A 56 5.20 -20.60 18.64
C SER A 56 3.98 -20.74 17.74
N GLU A 57 4.18 -20.81 16.43
CA GLU A 57 3.13 -21.03 15.43
C GLU A 57 2.55 -22.45 15.52
N LEU A 58 3.38 -23.45 15.81
CA LEU A 58 2.95 -24.84 16.00
C LEU A 58 2.20 -25.08 17.33
N HIS A 59 2.54 -24.35 18.41
CA HIS A 59 1.89 -24.51 19.71
C HIS A 59 0.57 -23.74 19.87
N GLN A 60 0.36 -22.63 19.13
CA GLN A 60 -0.94 -21.96 19.08
C GLN A 60 -2.06 -22.85 18.50
N ASN A 61 -1.71 -23.83 17.65
CA ASN A 61 -2.65 -24.81 17.09
C ASN A 61 -2.90 -26.04 17.99
N GLN A 62 -2.19 -26.20 19.13
CA GLN A 62 -2.36 -27.35 20.05
C GLN A 62 -2.91 -26.99 21.44
N GLU A 63 -2.85 -25.73 21.89
CA GLU A 63 -3.34 -25.35 23.24
C GLU A 63 -4.86 -25.18 23.36
N VAL A 64 -5.63 -25.28 22.27
CA VAL A 64 -7.11 -25.33 22.32
C VAL A 64 -7.64 -26.72 22.74
N LEU A 65 -6.80 -27.78 22.73
CA LEU A 65 -7.24 -29.16 22.99
C LEU A 65 -7.12 -29.66 24.45
N SER A 66 -6.63 -28.86 25.40
CA SER A 66 -6.28 -29.37 26.75
C SER A 66 -7.12 -28.85 27.93
N ASN A 67 -8.05 -27.92 27.71
CA ASN A 67 -8.89 -27.37 28.78
C ASN A 67 -10.38 -27.69 28.56
N THR A 68 -10.75 -28.98 28.55
CA THR A 68 -12.09 -29.43 28.95
C THR A 68 -12.08 -30.94 29.17
N SER A 69 -11.82 -31.37 30.41
CA SER A 69 -12.27 -32.68 30.89
C SER A 69 -12.19 -32.76 32.41
N SER A 70 -13.29 -32.42 33.08
CA SER A 70 -13.85 -33.19 34.19
C SER A 70 -15.13 -32.53 34.70
N THR A 71 -16.25 -33.18 34.43
CA THR A 71 -17.63 -32.86 34.85
C THR A 71 -17.97 -33.48 36.20
N ASP A 72 -19.06 -32.96 36.78
CA ASP A 72 -20.02 -33.55 37.74
C ASP A 72 -19.75 -33.40 39.25
N GLU A 73 -20.52 -32.54 39.95
CA GLU A 73 -21.84 -32.86 40.55
C GLU A 73 -22.38 -31.63 41.35
N LEU A 74 -23.68 -31.34 41.19
CA LEU A 74 -24.54 -30.51 42.08
C LEU A 74 -24.96 -31.34 43.32
N PRO A 75 -25.53 -30.81 44.46
CA PRO A 75 -26.51 -29.70 44.51
C PRO A 75 -26.64 -28.82 45.81
N LEU A 76 -27.39 -27.71 45.64
CA LEU A 76 -28.35 -27.02 46.56
C LEU A 76 -27.92 -26.47 47.95
N SER A 77 -28.11 -25.15 48.17
CA SER A 77 -29.19 -24.59 49.04
C SER A 77 -29.09 -23.06 49.25
N ASP A 78 -30.27 -22.41 49.27
CA ASP A 78 -30.70 -21.10 49.83
C ASP A 78 -29.69 -20.25 50.63
N ASP A 79 -29.66 -18.92 50.44
CA ASP A 79 -30.61 -18.01 51.11
C ASP A 79 -30.43 -16.52 50.70
N SER A 80 -31.51 -15.79 50.94
CA SER A 80 -31.85 -14.38 50.72
C SER A 80 -30.87 -13.27 51.16
N HIS A 81 -30.84 -12.15 50.41
CA HIS A 81 -31.42 -10.86 50.85
C HIS A 81 -31.16 -9.71 49.84
N ALA A 82 -32.24 -8.99 49.54
CA ALA A 82 -32.26 -7.69 48.87
C ALA A 82 -31.93 -6.55 49.86
N GLU A 83 -31.26 -5.49 49.39
CA GLU A 83 -31.82 -4.12 49.33
C GLU A 83 -30.77 -3.03 49.02
N LYS A 84 -31.22 -2.10 48.16
CA LYS A 84 -31.03 -0.64 48.17
C LYS A 84 -29.72 0.00 47.72
N LEU A 85 -29.82 0.57 46.51
CA LEU A 85 -29.30 1.89 46.15
C LEU A 85 -29.68 2.95 47.19
N ASN A 86 -28.71 3.78 47.60
CA ASN A 86 -28.78 5.23 47.33
C ASN A 86 -27.44 5.95 47.60
N SER A 87 -27.06 6.79 46.63
CA SER A 87 -26.44 8.12 46.72
C SER A 87 -25.62 8.51 47.95
N MET A 88 -24.42 9.08 47.74
CA MET A 88 -24.20 10.55 47.71
C MET A 88 -22.69 10.87 47.69
N GLU A 89 -22.31 11.85 46.89
CA GLU A 89 -20.98 12.46 46.78
C GLU A 89 -20.50 13.07 48.12
N ILE A 90 -19.18 13.24 48.30
CA ILE A 90 -18.49 14.52 48.62
C ILE A 90 -17.01 14.30 49.07
N THR A 91 -16.10 14.93 48.31
CA THR A 91 -14.75 15.53 48.58
C THR A 91 -13.64 14.83 49.38
N ASP A 92 -12.48 14.74 48.72
CA ASP A 92 -11.18 15.37 49.07
C ASP A 92 -11.03 15.99 50.48
N GLN A 93 -10.25 15.36 51.36
CA GLN A 93 -8.81 15.65 51.58
C GLN A 93 -8.30 15.05 52.90
N ALA A 94 -7.14 14.41 52.77
CA ALA A 94 -6.00 14.42 53.71
C ALA A 94 -5.81 13.30 54.75
N ILE A 95 -4.52 12.93 54.83
CA ILE A 95 -3.74 12.37 55.93
C ILE A 95 -3.72 10.83 56.04
N PHE A 96 -2.72 10.22 55.38
CA PHE A 96 -1.99 9.09 55.95
C PHE A 96 -0.51 9.47 56.07
N THR A 97 -0.11 9.79 57.29
CA THR A 97 1.27 9.81 57.77
C THR A 97 1.79 8.37 57.81
N ILE A 98 2.85 8.06 57.07
CA ILE A 98 3.70 6.90 57.35
C ILE A 98 5.16 7.35 57.34
N ASP A 99 5.66 7.48 58.57
CA ASP A 99 6.99 7.23 59.11
C ASP A 99 8.20 7.19 58.14
N ASP A 100 9.03 8.23 58.28
CA ASP A 100 10.44 8.25 57.90
C ASP A 100 11.21 7.19 58.68
N ASN A 101 11.71 6.16 58.00
CA ASN A 101 13.08 5.65 58.17
C ASN A 101 13.30 4.38 57.34
N GLN A 102 13.61 4.56 56.06
CA GLN A 102 14.61 3.78 55.32
C GLN A 102 14.84 4.46 53.96
N SER A 103 15.60 5.56 54.01
CA SER A 103 16.12 6.26 52.85
C SER A 103 17.42 5.57 52.43
N GLU A 104 17.39 4.84 51.32
CA GLU A 104 18.46 4.79 50.30
C GLU A 104 18.04 3.81 49.17
N LEU A 105 18.09 4.31 47.92
CA LEU A 105 17.92 3.59 46.65
C LEU A 105 16.50 3.37 46.13
N LEU A 106 15.79 4.46 45.86
CA LEU A 106 14.83 4.52 44.74
C LEU A 106 15.04 5.87 44.02
N GLU A 107 15.89 5.88 42.98
CA GLU A 107 15.86 6.96 42.00
C GLU A 107 14.55 6.86 41.20
N GLU A 108 13.78 7.94 41.18
CA GLU A 108 12.47 8.04 40.54
C GLU A 108 12.52 7.84 39.01
N PRO A 109 11.55 7.14 38.39
CA PRO A 109 11.46 6.99 36.92
C PRO A 109 11.05 8.25 36.12
N CYS A 110 11.10 9.47 36.66
CA CYS A 110 10.42 10.64 36.05
C CYS A 110 11.34 11.74 35.49
N ALA A 111 12.67 11.67 35.67
CA ALA A 111 13.58 12.74 35.22
C ALA A 111 13.99 12.65 33.74
N ILE A 112 13.94 11.47 33.11
CA ILE A 112 14.49 11.24 31.76
C ILE A 112 13.51 11.67 30.65
N VAL A 113 12.20 11.47 30.85
CA VAL A 113 11.13 11.79 29.88
C VAL A 113 11.00 13.31 29.61
N ASN A 114 11.36 14.16 30.58
CA ASN A 114 11.32 15.62 30.42
C ASN A 114 12.47 16.19 29.57
N ASN A 115 13.56 15.45 29.36
CA ASN A 115 14.78 15.99 28.73
C ASN A 115 14.66 16.04 27.19
N PHE A 116 14.17 14.98 26.55
CA PHE A 116 14.06 14.95 25.09
C PHE A 116 13.00 15.91 24.56
N PHE A 117 11.80 15.93 25.15
CA PHE A 117 10.73 16.86 24.77
C PHE A 117 11.17 18.32 24.89
N THR A 118 11.91 18.66 25.95
CA THR A 118 12.45 20.02 26.15
C THR A 118 13.50 20.37 25.10
N LYS A 119 14.38 19.42 24.73
CA LYS A 119 15.35 19.60 23.64
C LYS A 119 14.65 19.78 22.29
N LEU A 120 13.64 18.98 21.99
CA LEU A 120 12.84 19.09 20.77
C LEU A 120 12.16 20.46 20.70
N ASN A 121 11.47 20.89 21.76
CA ASN A 121 10.82 22.21 21.79
C ASN A 121 11.80 23.36 21.68
N SER A 122 12.96 23.27 22.34
CA SER A 122 14.00 24.29 22.21
C SER A 122 14.59 24.34 20.80
N PHE A 123 14.73 23.19 20.14
CA PHE A 123 15.22 23.09 18.77
C PHE A 123 14.21 23.65 17.76
N THR A 124 12.92 23.44 17.99
CA THR A 124 11.87 23.86 17.06
C THR A 124 11.39 25.31 17.28
N ALA A 125 11.71 25.92 18.42
CA ALA A 125 11.25 27.26 18.81
C ALA A 125 11.59 28.36 17.79
N GLU A 126 12.74 28.29 17.12
CA GLU A 126 13.19 29.33 16.18
C GLU A 126 12.62 29.17 14.75
N LEU A 127 11.79 28.13 14.51
CA LEU A 127 11.19 27.84 13.20
C LEU A 127 12.22 27.81 12.07
N THR A 128 13.35 27.14 12.29
CA THR A 128 14.44 26.94 11.33
C THR A 128 14.67 25.46 10.99
N TYR A 129 13.96 24.56 11.68
CA TYR A 129 14.16 23.10 11.63
C TYR A 129 13.65 22.40 10.36
N PHE A 130 13.01 23.13 9.45
CA PHE A 130 12.28 22.57 8.29
C PHE A 130 13.15 21.74 7.35
N ASP A 131 14.41 22.13 7.14
CA ASP A 131 15.40 21.39 6.32
C ASP A 131 16.75 21.20 7.03
N ASP A 132 16.81 21.46 8.34
CA ASP A 132 18.04 21.36 9.12
C ASP A 132 18.38 19.91 9.50
N LEU A 133 18.84 19.14 8.51
CA LEU A 133 19.26 17.75 8.74
C LEU A 133 20.35 17.65 9.81
N ALA A 134 21.27 18.61 9.88
CA ALA A 134 22.37 18.56 10.85
C ALA A 134 21.84 18.73 12.29
N GLY A 135 20.90 19.65 12.50
CA GLY A 135 20.20 19.82 13.77
C GLY A 135 19.42 18.57 14.18
N TRP A 136 18.67 17.96 13.25
CA TRP A 136 17.96 16.70 13.52
C TRP A 136 18.90 15.53 13.82
N GLN A 137 20.05 15.45 13.14
CA GLN A 137 21.08 14.46 13.43
C GLN A 137 21.66 14.64 14.83
N LEU A 138 21.91 15.89 15.24
CA LEU A 138 22.41 16.20 16.58
C LEU A 138 21.37 15.90 17.67
N LEU A 139 20.11 16.24 17.43
CA LEU A 139 19.00 15.96 18.35
C LEU A 139 18.82 14.46 18.60
N LEU A 140 18.99 13.65 17.55
CA LEU A 140 18.80 12.19 17.59
C LEU A 140 20.11 11.39 17.74
N ALA A 141 21.26 12.03 17.91
CA ALA A 141 22.57 11.35 17.93
C ALA A 141 22.69 10.26 19.02
N GLY A 142 22.00 10.46 20.16
CA GLY A 142 21.97 9.51 21.27
C GLY A 142 20.92 8.39 21.14
N SER A 143 20.18 8.30 20.03
CA SER A 143 19.07 7.35 19.89
C SER A 143 19.48 5.88 20.02
N LYS A 144 20.71 5.56 19.63
CA LYS A 144 21.29 4.20 19.74
C LYS A 144 21.63 3.79 21.17
N ASP A 145 21.79 4.76 22.06
CA ASP A 145 22.14 4.55 23.46
C ASP A 145 20.91 4.60 24.39
N TRP A 146 19.72 4.89 23.85
CA TRP A 146 18.48 4.86 24.60
C TRP A 146 18.13 3.43 25.02
N ASP A 147 17.77 3.25 26.30
CA ASP A 147 17.11 2.02 26.73
C ASP A 147 15.72 1.90 26.06
N ILE A 148 15.11 0.70 26.17
CA ILE A 148 13.88 0.37 25.45
C ILE A 148 12.73 1.33 25.83
N ASP A 149 12.59 1.66 27.10
CA ASP A 149 11.50 2.49 27.60
C ASP A 149 11.68 3.96 27.16
N THR A 150 12.91 4.46 27.22
CA THR A 150 13.30 5.79 26.72
C THR A 150 13.12 5.88 25.21
N PHE A 151 13.52 4.84 24.47
CA PHE A 151 13.35 4.79 23.02
C PHE A 151 11.88 4.83 22.63
N SER A 152 11.05 3.96 23.23
CA SER A 152 9.61 3.92 22.97
C SER A 152 8.93 5.26 23.31
N THR A 153 9.30 5.87 24.44
CA THR A 153 8.77 7.18 24.84
C THR A 153 9.17 8.29 23.86
N ASN A 154 10.44 8.37 23.47
CA ASN A 154 10.90 9.38 22.51
C ASN A 154 10.31 9.15 21.12
N GLN A 155 10.11 7.90 20.71
CA GLN A 155 9.43 7.54 19.47
C GLN A 155 8.00 8.07 19.46
N GLN A 156 7.25 7.92 20.56
CA GLN A 156 5.91 8.51 20.73
C GLN A 156 5.93 10.04 20.69
N ILE A 157 6.89 10.69 21.37
CA ILE A 157 7.03 12.15 21.34
C ILE A 157 7.24 12.65 19.90
N ILE A 158 8.09 11.99 19.13
CA ILE A 158 8.36 12.36 17.73
C ILE A 158 7.14 12.09 16.85
N TYR A 159 6.46 10.96 17.05
CA TYR A 159 5.21 10.67 16.36
C TYR A 159 4.17 11.77 16.62
N SER A 160 3.93 12.12 17.89
CA SER A 160 3.02 13.21 18.26
C SER A 160 3.41 14.52 17.59
N PHE A 161 4.68 14.93 17.68
CA PHE A 161 5.20 16.13 17.02
C PHE A 161 4.91 16.12 15.52
N LEU A 162 5.23 15.05 14.81
CA LEU A 162 4.99 14.99 13.37
C LEU A 162 3.48 14.98 13.04
N SER A 163 2.68 14.22 13.80
CA SER A 163 1.23 14.07 13.62
C SER A 163 0.45 15.36 13.88
N GLU A 164 1.00 16.30 14.66
CA GLU A 164 0.49 17.67 14.83
C GLU A 164 0.73 18.56 13.59
N ASN A 165 0.90 17.94 12.42
CA ASN A 165 1.07 18.52 11.09
C ASN A 165 2.46 19.12 10.80
N HIS A 166 3.45 18.90 11.65
CA HIS A 166 4.81 19.35 11.38
C HIS A 166 5.44 18.65 10.17
N TYR A 167 4.99 17.44 9.82
CA TYR A 167 5.45 16.77 8.59
C TYR A 167 5.13 17.55 7.30
N GLN A 168 4.07 18.38 7.30
CA GLN A 168 3.62 19.14 6.13
C GLN A 168 4.58 20.30 5.79
N ILE A 169 5.43 20.68 6.73
CA ILE A 169 6.31 21.85 6.63
C ILE A 169 7.79 21.47 6.74
N MET A 170 8.12 20.20 6.59
CA MET A 170 9.49 19.69 6.67
C MET A 170 9.93 19.06 5.34
N SER A 171 11.23 19.08 5.08
CA SER A 171 11.79 18.48 3.88
C SER A 171 11.73 16.96 3.94
N HIS A 172 11.51 16.33 2.79
CA HIS A 172 11.46 14.87 2.68
C HIS A 172 12.76 14.22 3.20
N ARG A 173 13.92 14.87 3.01
CA ARG A 173 15.22 14.36 3.49
C ARG A 173 15.25 14.27 5.02
N VAL A 174 14.74 15.30 5.70
CA VAL A 174 14.64 15.31 7.17
C VAL A 174 13.64 14.27 7.64
N LEU A 175 12.45 14.22 7.04
CA LEU A 175 11.40 13.26 7.41
C LEU A 175 11.87 11.82 7.26
N LYS A 176 12.50 11.49 6.13
CA LYS A 176 13.09 10.17 5.90
C LYS A 176 14.13 9.82 6.95
N TYR A 177 15.03 10.74 7.26
CA TYR A 177 16.03 10.52 8.30
C TYR A 177 15.39 10.23 9.67
N ILE A 178 14.37 10.99 10.06
CA ILE A 178 13.66 10.78 11.32
C ILE A 178 13.02 9.39 11.33
N VAL A 179 12.20 9.06 10.33
CA VAL A 179 11.52 7.75 10.20
C VAL A 179 12.50 6.59 10.32
N ASP A 180 13.61 6.65 9.60
CA ASP A 180 14.63 5.60 9.60
C ASP A 180 15.34 5.51 10.97
N THR A 181 15.60 6.65 11.61
CA THR A 181 16.38 6.71 12.86
C THR A 181 15.61 6.21 14.07
N ILE A 182 14.31 6.47 14.13
CA ILE A 182 13.46 6.02 15.25
C ILE A 182 12.65 4.78 14.91
N ASP A 183 12.91 4.16 13.76
CA ASP A 183 12.19 2.98 13.28
C ASP A 183 10.67 3.14 13.37
N LEU A 184 10.16 4.26 12.83
CA LEU A 184 8.73 4.59 12.94
C LEU A 184 7.86 3.53 12.23
N HIS A 185 8.42 2.84 11.24
CA HIS A 185 7.79 1.70 10.57
C HIS A 185 7.35 0.63 11.57
N SER A 186 8.23 0.21 12.49
CA SER A 186 7.90 -0.84 13.45
C SER A 186 6.87 -0.37 14.48
N LEU A 187 6.87 0.89 14.90
CA LEU A 187 5.83 1.42 15.79
C LEU A 187 4.45 1.28 15.16
N ILE A 188 4.36 1.63 13.89
CA ILE A 188 3.09 1.70 13.16
C ILE A 188 2.59 0.30 12.84
N GLU A 189 3.48 -0.60 12.41
CA GLU A 189 3.17 -2.04 12.22
C GLU A 189 2.65 -2.69 13.52
N ASN A 190 3.27 -2.39 14.66
CA ASN A 190 2.87 -2.93 15.96
C ASN A 190 1.60 -2.29 16.53
N SER A 191 1.22 -1.10 16.06
CA SER A 191 0.08 -0.35 16.60
C SER A 191 -1.28 -0.83 16.09
N HIS A 192 -1.31 -1.53 14.94
CA HIS A 192 -2.54 -1.88 14.21
C HIS A 192 -3.50 -0.69 14.00
N SER A 193 -2.98 0.55 13.97
CA SER A 193 -3.80 1.76 13.80
C SER A 193 -3.77 2.26 12.36
N MET A 194 -4.93 2.25 11.70
CA MET A 194 -5.14 2.85 10.37
C MET A 194 -4.71 4.31 10.29
N GLU A 195 -4.96 5.09 11.34
CA GLU A 195 -4.58 6.50 11.39
C GLU A 195 -3.06 6.67 11.33
N MET A 196 -2.34 5.80 12.04
CA MET A 196 -0.88 5.77 11.99
C MET A 196 -0.34 5.28 10.65
N PHE A 197 -0.95 4.25 10.06
CA PHE A 197 -0.53 3.74 8.75
C PHE A 197 -0.68 4.80 7.63
N ASN A 198 -1.83 5.46 7.58
CA ASN A 198 -2.05 6.54 6.62
C ASN A 198 -1.10 7.71 6.84
N PHE A 199 -0.81 8.04 8.10
CA PHE A 199 0.16 9.05 8.46
C PHE A 199 1.56 8.73 7.93
N LEU A 200 2.01 7.47 8.00
CA LEU A 200 3.30 7.04 7.46
C LEU A 200 3.36 7.15 5.94
N GLU A 201 2.31 6.70 5.25
CA GLU A 201 2.19 6.82 3.80
C GLU A 201 2.22 8.30 3.35
N ASP A 202 1.45 9.16 4.01
CA ASP A 202 1.43 10.60 3.73
C ASP A 202 2.81 11.23 3.97
N LEU A 203 3.53 10.79 5.00
CA LEU A 203 4.86 11.26 5.34
C LEU A 203 5.92 10.82 4.31
N LEU A 204 5.85 9.57 3.82
CA LEU A 204 6.74 9.04 2.78
C LEU A 204 6.44 9.60 1.38
N CYS A 205 5.19 10.03 1.14
CA CYS A 205 4.74 10.64 -0.10
C CYS A 205 4.85 12.18 -0.12
N THR A 206 5.50 12.78 0.89
CA THR A 206 5.75 14.22 0.93
C THR A 206 6.55 14.69 -0.30
N PRO A 207 6.22 15.87 -0.84
CA PRO A 207 6.93 16.42 -1.98
C PRO A 207 8.36 16.81 -1.59
N ASP A 208 9.31 16.66 -2.52
CA ASP A 208 10.73 17.00 -2.34
C ASP A 208 10.97 18.53 -2.42
N PHE A 209 10.14 19.33 -1.76
CA PHE A 209 10.27 20.79 -1.78
C PHE A 209 11.53 21.26 -1.06
N ASP A 210 12.11 22.32 -1.60
CA ASP A 210 13.11 23.10 -0.89
C ASP A 210 12.42 24.01 0.14
N PHE A 211 13.02 24.09 1.32
CA PHE A 211 12.55 24.97 2.41
C PHE A 211 13.53 26.10 2.69
N SER A 212 14.71 26.15 2.05
CA SER A 212 15.75 27.18 2.25
C SER A 212 15.24 28.63 2.13
N ILE A 213 14.14 28.83 1.39
CA ILE A 213 13.43 30.11 1.27
C ILE A 213 12.94 30.67 2.61
N TYR A 214 12.90 29.87 3.70
CA TYR A 214 12.52 30.32 5.04
C TYR A 214 13.36 31.52 5.53
N GLN A 215 14.60 31.67 5.04
CA GLN A 215 15.49 32.79 5.35
C GLN A 215 14.94 34.14 4.86
N ASN A 216 14.14 34.09 3.79
CA ASN A 216 13.52 35.27 3.16
C ASN A 216 12.08 35.49 3.63
N ILE A 217 11.57 34.63 4.52
CA ILE A 217 10.21 34.70 5.07
C ILE A 217 10.32 35.05 6.56
N SER A 218 9.49 36.01 7.01
CA SER A 218 9.42 36.35 8.43
C SER A 218 9.01 35.16 9.27
N GLU A 219 9.60 35.02 10.46
CA GLU A 219 9.39 33.88 11.36
C GLU A 219 7.90 33.56 11.58
N GLU A 220 7.10 34.59 11.88
CA GLU A 220 5.64 34.49 12.09
C GLU A 220 4.85 33.94 10.89
N SER A 221 5.42 34.02 9.68
CA SER A 221 4.76 33.62 8.44
C SER A 221 5.21 32.26 7.91
N ARG A 222 6.31 31.68 8.43
CA ARG A 222 6.94 30.47 7.87
C ARG A 222 6.02 29.26 7.88
N GLU A 223 5.46 28.90 9.03
CA GLU A 223 4.60 27.72 9.15
C GLU A 223 3.35 27.86 8.28
N LYS A 224 2.68 29.02 8.34
CA LYS A 224 1.50 29.30 7.53
C LYS A 224 1.82 29.18 6.05
N TYR A 225 2.93 29.76 5.61
CA TYR A 225 3.37 29.71 4.21
C TYR A 225 3.61 28.28 3.74
N PHE A 226 4.48 27.54 4.44
CA PHE A 226 4.83 26.18 4.02
C PHE A 226 3.63 25.24 4.04
N ARG A 227 2.73 25.43 5.02
CA ARG A 227 1.49 24.66 5.09
C ARG A 227 0.55 25.00 3.95
N SER A 228 0.35 26.27 3.62
CA SER A 228 -0.46 26.67 2.47
C SER A 228 0.13 26.14 1.15
N ARG A 229 1.46 26.14 1.01
CA ARG A 229 2.18 25.56 -0.14
C ARG A 229 1.96 24.05 -0.26
N TYR A 230 2.05 23.32 0.86
CA TYR A 230 1.77 21.89 0.90
C TYR A 230 0.30 21.56 0.58
N LEU A 231 -0.64 22.32 1.16
CA LEU A 231 -2.06 22.16 0.87
C LEU A 231 -2.39 22.46 -0.60
N LEU A 232 -1.70 23.43 -1.22
CA LEU A 232 -1.81 23.70 -2.65
C LEU A 232 -1.39 22.49 -3.49
N TYR A 233 -0.27 21.84 -3.14
CA TYR A 233 0.17 20.60 -3.76
C TYR A 233 -0.87 19.48 -3.63
N LEU A 234 -1.43 19.29 -2.43
CA LEU A 234 -2.46 18.28 -2.20
C LEU A 234 -3.73 18.55 -3.02
N ASN A 235 -4.24 19.78 -3.03
CA ASN A 235 -5.46 20.13 -3.75
C ASN A 235 -5.33 19.95 -5.27
N LEU A 236 -4.11 20.04 -5.81
CA LEU A 236 -3.84 19.75 -7.22
C LEU A 236 -3.83 18.24 -7.55
N ASN A 237 -3.89 17.36 -6.54
CA ASN A 237 -3.94 15.90 -6.68
C ASN A 237 -5.34 15.30 -6.51
N PHE A 238 -6.37 16.11 -6.28
CA PHE A 238 -7.73 15.62 -6.05
C PHE A 238 -8.68 15.91 -7.20
N VAL A 239 -9.64 15.00 -7.40
CA VAL A 239 -10.80 15.16 -8.30
C VAL A 239 -12.08 15.00 -7.47
N PRO A 240 -13.08 15.88 -7.60
CA PRO A 240 -13.09 17.08 -8.44
C PRO A 240 -12.13 18.16 -7.95
N ILE A 241 -11.55 18.91 -8.89
CA ILE A 241 -10.63 19.99 -8.58
C ILE A 241 -11.41 21.17 -8.00
N ASN A 242 -11.02 21.61 -6.80
CA ASN A 242 -11.61 22.78 -6.15
C ASN A 242 -10.79 24.04 -6.51
N HIS A 243 -11.18 24.70 -7.60
CA HIS A 243 -10.51 25.89 -8.11
C HIS A 243 -10.49 27.06 -7.11
N ASP A 244 -11.58 27.25 -6.34
CA ASP A 244 -11.67 28.34 -5.37
C ASP A 244 -10.64 28.19 -4.26
N THR A 245 -10.50 26.97 -3.72
CA THR A 245 -9.50 26.67 -2.68
C THR A 245 -8.07 26.78 -3.22
N ILE A 246 -7.81 26.33 -4.45
CA ILE A 246 -6.48 26.46 -5.07
C ILE A 246 -6.11 27.93 -5.25
N LEU A 247 -7.04 28.77 -5.72
CA LEU A 247 -6.83 30.21 -5.86
C LEU A 247 -6.56 30.88 -4.51
N GLU A 248 -7.39 30.58 -3.50
CA GLU A 248 -7.21 31.12 -2.14
C GLU A 248 -5.84 30.78 -1.55
N LEU A 249 -5.42 29.52 -1.66
CA LEU A 249 -4.11 29.06 -1.17
C LEU A 249 -2.95 29.69 -1.95
N SER A 250 -3.07 29.78 -3.28
CA SER A 250 -2.06 30.42 -4.14
C SER A 250 -1.90 31.90 -3.81
N GLU A 251 -3.01 32.64 -3.66
CA GLU A 251 -2.99 34.05 -3.24
C GLU A 251 -2.41 34.24 -1.84
N ALA A 252 -2.73 33.33 -0.90
CA ALA A 252 -2.16 33.36 0.44
C ALA A 252 -0.64 33.20 0.42
N CYS A 253 -0.11 32.32 -0.43
CA CYS A 253 1.33 32.13 -0.61
C CYS A 253 1.97 33.35 -1.28
N LEU A 254 1.37 33.86 -2.37
CA LEU A 254 1.88 35.01 -3.12
C LEU A 254 1.94 36.32 -2.31
N LYS A 255 1.10 36.47 -1.29
CA LYS A 255 1.17 37.61 -0.34
C LYS A 255 2.44 37.59 0.50
N ILE A 256 3.07 36.43 0.67
CA ILE A 256 4.26 36.23 1.51
C ILE A 256 5.51 36.25 0.63
N THR A 257 5.54 35.45 -0.44
CA THR A 257 6.65 35.44 -1.40
C THR A 257 6.17 34.98 -2.78
N ASN A 258 6.84 35.47 -3.82
CA ASN A 258 6.66 35.08 -5.22
C ASN A 258 7.94 34.50 -5.86
N THR A 259 8.99 34.29 -5.07
CA THR A 259 10.30 33.83 -5.56
C THR A 259 10.57 32.34 -5.29
N ASP A 260 9.68 31.66 -4.56
CA ASP A 260 9.84 30.23 -4.26
C ASP A 260 9.59 29.36 -5.52
N PRO A 261 10.57 28.55 -5.96
CA PRO A 261 10.42 27.60 -7.07
C PRO A 261 9.26 26.66 -6.93
N ALA A 262 9.06 26.12 -5.72
CA ALA A 262 8.02 25.14 -5.49
C ALA A 262 6.65 25.79 -5.72
N LEU A 263 6.44 27.01 -5.22
CA LEU A 263 5.23 27.79 -5.49
C LEU A 263 5.05 28.07 -7.00
N ILE A 264 6.10 28.50 -7.71
CA ILE A 264 6.03 28.77 -9.16
C ILE A 264 5.65 27.50 -9.93
N ILE A 265 6.24 26.35 -9.59
CA ILE A 265 5.90 25.04 -10.19
C ILE A 265 4.44 24.70 -9.92
N LEU A 266 3.93 24.89 -8.70
CA LEU A 266 2.52 24.64 -8.36
C LEU A 266 1.58 25.57 -9.14
N GLN A 267 1.98 26.81 -9.39
CA GLN A 267 1.21 27.74 -10.23
C GLN A 267 1.16 27.28 -11.69
N ILE A 268 2.28 26.80 -12.24
CA ILE A 268 2.29 26.18 -13.57
C ILE A 268 1.39 24.94 -13.60
N CYS A 269 1.45 24.09 -12.57
CA CYS A 269 0.60 22.91 -12.45
C CYS A 269 -0.88 23.27 -12.42
N TYR A 270 -1.24 24.35 -11.75
CA TYR A 270 -2.61 24.86 -11.76
C TYR A 270 -3.05 25.31 -13.16
N GLN A 271 -2.19 25.98 -13.93
CA GLN A 271 -2.49 26.33 -15.33
C GLN A 271 -2.68 25.08 -16.20
N ILE A 272 -1.88 24.03 -16.00
CA ILE A 272 -2.04 22.74 -16.70
C ILE A 272 -3.38 22.09 -16.37
N VAL A 273 -3.83 22.19 -15.12
CA VAL A 273 -5.11 21.64 -14.71
C VAL A 273 -6.28 22.39 -15.34
N LEU A 274 -6.17 23.72 -15.49
CA LEU A 274 -7.17 24.55 -16.17
C LEU A 274 -7.23 24.26 -17.69
N ASP A 275 -6.08 24.26 -18.36
CA ASP A 275 -5.96 23.92 -19.78
C ASP A 275 -4.65 23.17 -20.05
N TYR A 276 -4.73 21.84 -20.02
CA TYR A 276 -3.57 20.98 -20.28
C TYR A 276 -3.06 21.05 -21.72
N SER A 277 -3.79 21.70 -22.63
CA SER A 277 -3.37 21.93 -24.01
C SER A 277 -2.67 23.26 -24.24
N LEU A 278 -2.77 24.19 -23.26
CA LEU A 278 -2.31 25.58 -23.29
C LEU A 278 -2.67 26.31 -24.61
N GLN A 279 -3.89 26.11 -25.09
CA GLN A 279 -4.41 26.73 -26.32
C GLN A 279 -5.02 28.10 -26.07
N THR A 280 -5.48 28.38 -24.85
CA THR A 280 -5.95 29.70 -24.41
C THR A 280 -4.77 30.63 -24.05
N ASN A 281 -5.04 31.91 -23.74
CA ASN A 281 -4.04 32.95 -23.41
C ASN A 281 -3.05 32.58 -22.27
N ASP A 282 -3.20 31.42 -21.65
CA ASP A 282 -2.45 30.91 -20.51
C ASP A 282 -1.02 30.47 -20.86
N LYS A 283 -0.72 30.25 -22.14
CA LYS A 283 0.66 29.97 -22.59
C LYS A 283 1.63 31.11 -22.26
N ALA A 284 1.18 32.36 -22.35
CA ALA A 284 2.00 33.51 -21.98
C ALA A 284 2.28 33.56 -20.47
N ILE A 285 1.27 33.19 -19.66
CA ILE A 285 1.39 33.09 -18.21
C ILE A 285 2.39 32.00 -17.84
N VAL A 286 2.24 30.79 -18.40
CA VAL A 286 3.15 29.68 -18.15
C VAL A 286 4.58 30.00 -18.58
N ASN A 287 4.78 30.66 -19.73
CA ASN A 287 6.11 31.11 -20.16
C ASN A 287 6.74 32.12 -19.20
N ASN A 288 5.95 33.07 -18.68
CA ASN A 288 6.44 34.04 -17.71
C ASN A 288 6.86 33.35 -16.41
N LEU A 289 6.01 32.46 -15.87
CA LEU A 289 6.32 31.67 -14.69
C LEU A 289 7.57 30.79 -14.90
N LEU A 290 7.72 30.19 -16.08
CA LEU A 290 8.92 29.41 -16.41
C LEU A 290 10.17 30.30 -16.47
N HIS A 291 10.10 31.49 -17.07
CA HIS A 291 11.21 32.44 -17.06
C HIS A 291 11.61 32.86 -15.64
N GLN A 292 10.62 33.12 -14.78
CA GLN A 292 10.88 33.39 -13.36
C GLN A 292 11.58 32.21 -12.68
N LEU A 293 11.18 30.98 -13.00
CA LEU A 293 11.81 29.77 -12.45
C LEU A 293 13.28 29.63 -12.91
N GLU A 294 13.59 30.07 -14.13
CA GLU A 294 14.94 30.02 -14.72
C GLU A 294 15.88 31.11 -14.17
N ASP A 295 15.37 32.33 -13.96
CA ASP A 295 16.15 33.47 -13.49
C ASP A 295 16.79 33.27 -12.10
N ASN A 296 16.23 32.35 -11.31
CA ASN A 296 16.65 32.15 -9.94
C ASN A 296 17.66 31.00 -9.73
N ASP A 297 18.23 30.44 -10.81
CA ASP A 297 19.36 29.48 -10.82
C ASP A 297 19.28 28.34 -9.77
N PHE A 298 18.11 27.70 -9.68
CA PHE A 298 17.90 26.63 -8.71
C PHE A 298 18.34 25.26 -9.27
N LEU A 299 19.56 24.86 -8.96
CA LEU A 299 20.17 23.57 -9.35
C LEU A 299 19.26 22.35 -9.10
N ASN A 300 18.49 22.37 -8.00
CA ASN A 300 17.60 21.26 -7.58
C ASN A 300 16.38 21.06 -8.49
N TYR A 301 16.02 22.04 -9.31
CA TYR A 301 14.80 22.01 -10.14
C TYR A 301 15.08 21.88 -11.64
N SER A 302 16.35 21.76 -12.05
CA SER A 302 16.76 21.68 -13.46
C SER A 302 15.97 20.64 -14.28
N LYS A 303 15.80 19.43 -13.74
CA LYS A 303 15.02 18.36 -14.40
C LYS A 303 13.53 18.70 -14.55
N VAL A 304 12.94 19.36 -13.56
CA VAL A 304 11.53 19.80 -13.60
C VAL A 304 11.36 20.93 -14.60
N GLN A 305 12.29 21.89 -14.62
CA GLN A 305 12.32 22.98 -15.60
C GLN A 305 12.42 22.43 -17.03
N ASP A 306 13.33 21.48 -17.27
CA ASP A 306 13.48 20.85 -18.59
C ASP A 306 12.22 20.09 -19.00
N TYR A 307 11.59 19.35 -18.07
CA TYR A 307 10.30 18.72 -18.32
C TYR A 307 9.21 19.74 -18.71
N LEU A 308 9.06 20.83 -17.96
CA LEU A 308 8.05 21.86 -18.22
C LEU A 308 8.32 22.59 -19.54
N ARG A 309 9.59 22.87 -19.88
CA ARG A 309 9.99 23.38 -21.20
C ARG A 309 9.54 22.44 -22.31
N MET A 310 9.83 21.15 -22.17
CA MET A 310 9.42 20.15 -23.16
C MET A 310 7.90 20.12 -23.36
N TYR A 311 7.15 20.17 -22.27
CA TYR A 311 5.69 20.26 -22.31
C TYR A 311 5.21 21.51 -23.06
N ILE A 312 5.74 22.69 -22.75
CA ILE A 312 5.39 23.94 -23.44
C ILE A 312 5.75 23.89 -24.93
N LEU A 313 6.89 23.29 -25.29
CA LEU A 313 7.29 23.08 -26.68
C LEU A 313 6.31 22.14 -27.41
N ALA A 314 5.79 21.12 -26.72
CA ALA A 314 4.74 20.25 -27.27
C ALA A 314 3.42 20.99 -27.48
N CYS A 315 3.01 21.85 -26.54
CA CYS A 315 1.87 22.75 -26.72
C CYS A 315 2.07 23.73 -27.88
N SER A 316 3.31 24.12 -28.15
CA SER A 316 3.68 25.01 -29.27
C SER A 316 3.66 24.35 -30.65
N GLY A 317 3.47 23.04 -30.74
CA GLY A 317 3.49 22.31 -32.02
C GLY A 317 4.89 22.17 -32.64
N GLN A 318 5.96 22.42 -31.88
CA GLN A 318 7.31 22.06 -32.33
C GLN A 318 7.43 20.52 -32.35
N HIS A 319 8.35 19.93 -33.12
CA HIS A 319 8.27 18.50 -33.49
C HIS A 319 9.40 17.59 -32.98
N LYS A 320 10.25 18.05 -32.06
CA LYS A 320 11.35 17.23 -31.51
C LYS A 320 11.33 17.22 -29.98
N TYR A 321 10.60 16.26 -29.43
CA TYR A 321 10.65 15.91 -28.01
C TYR A 321 10.42 14.42 -27.87
N VAL A 322 11.23 13.76 -27.05
CA VAL A 322 11.06 12.37 -26.62
C VAL A 322 10.98 12.45 -25.11
N LEU A 323 9.89 11.97 -24.49
CA LEU A 323 9.77 11.96 -23.04
C LEU A 323 10.84 10.99 -22.49
N PRO A 324 11.94 11.48 -21.88
CA PRO A 324 12.93 10.61 -21.28
C PRO A 324 12.30 9.85 -20.12
N SER A 325 12.58 8.55 -20.03
CA SER A 325 12.17 7.69 -18.92
C SER A 325 12.65 8.22 -17.56
N GLU A 326 13.72 9.04 -17.55
CA GLU A 326 14.33 9.64 -16.37
C GLU A 326 13.43 10.68 -15.66
N TYR A 327 12.43 11.27 -16.33
CA TYR A 327 11.49 12.21 -15.69
C TYR A 327 10.36 11.51 -14.93
N ILE A 328 10.32 10.17 -14.89
CA ILE A 328 9.45 9.44 -13.95
C ILE A 328 9.86 9.74 -12.50
N ASN A 329 11.12 10.15 -12.26
CA ASN A 329 11.63 10.53 -10.94
C ASN A 329 11.33 11.99 -10.54
N THR A 330 10.77 12.83 -11.43
CA THR A 330 10.32 14.20 -11.06
C THR A 330 8.94 14.21 -10.39
N LYS A 331 8.31 13.04 -10.22
CA LYS A 331 6.95 12.86 -9.66
C LYS A 331 6.74 13.42 -8.24
N ARG A 332 7.80 13.71 -7.49
CA ARG A 332 7.68 14.25 -6.13
C ARG A 332 7.56 15.77 -6.08
N LEU A 333 7.85 16.48 -7.16
CA LEU A 333 7.74 17.94 -7.21
C LEU A 333 6.52 18.41 -8.01
N ILE A 334 6.05 17.60 -8.96
CA ILE A 334 4.84 17.87 -9.76
C ILE A 334 3.72 16.97 -9.22
N PRO A 335 2.56 17.52 -8.82
CA PRO A 335 1.41 16.70 -8.46
C PRO A 335 1.03 15.73 -9.59
N ASP A 336 0.62 14.51 -9.25
CA ASP A 336 0.36 13.39 -10.15
C ASP A 336 -0.68 13.71 -11.24
N ILE A 337 -1.74 14.46 -10.92
CA ILE A 337 -2.75 14.86 -11.91
C ILE A 337 -2.16 15.80 -12.98
N PRO A 338 -1.61 16.99 -12.66
CA PRO A 338 -0.92 17.85 -13.61
C PRO A 338 0.17 17.10 -14.40
N PHE A 339 0.93 16.21 -13.75
CA PHE A 339 1.94 15.38 -14.41
C PHE A 339 1.30 14.47 -15.47
N LYS A 340 0.29 13.67 -15.13
CA LYS A 340 -0.40 12.78 -16.07
C LYS A 340 -1.08 13.55 -17.21
N LEU A 341 -1.65 14.71 -16.94
CA LEU A 341 -2.24 15.58 -17.95
C LEU A 341 -1.19 16.04 -18.97
N SER A 342 -0.10 16.64 -18.49
CA SER A 342 0.98 17.14 -19.34
C SER A 342 1.74 16.02 -20.08
N ALA A 343 2.08 14.92 -19.40
CA ALA A 343 2.75 13.77 -20.00
C ALA A 343 1.89 13.08 -21.06
N GLY A 344 0.60 12.87 -20.77
CA GLY A 344 -0.32 12.30 -21.76
C GLY A 344 -0.54 13.22 -22.96
N TYR A 345 -0.48 14.55 -22.77
CA TYR A 345 -0.55 15.51 -23.88
C TYR A 345 0.71 15.47 -24.75
N ILE A 346 1.90 15.36 -24.16
CA ILE A 346 3.15 15.13 -24.90
C ILE A 346 3.05 13.84 -25.73
N ALA A 347 2.59 12.75 -25.12
CA ALA A 347 2.41 11.46 -25.79
C ALA A 347 1.39 11.56 -26.95
N TYR A 348 0.30 12.31 -26.75
CA TYR A 348 -0.67 12.62 -27.80
C TYR A 348 -0.03 13.35 -28.98
N LYS A 349 0.79 14.39 -28.74
CA LYS A 349 1.49 15.13 -29.81
C LYS A 349 2.52 14.28 -30.56
N GLN A 350 3.13 13.32 -29.87
CA GLN A 350 4.02 12.32 -30.47
C GLN A 350 3.29 11.21 -31.23
N LYS A 351 1.94 11.21 -31.22
CA LYS A 351 1.10 10.13 -31.76
C LYS A 351 1.36 8.76 -31.09
N ASN A 352 1.88 8.75 -29.86
CA ASN A 352 2.07 7.54 -29.08
C ASN A 352 0.80 7.21 -28.30
N ASN A 353 -0.12 6.48 -28.94
CA ASN A 353 -1.43 6.17 -28.36
C ASN A 353 -1.35 5.31 -27.09
N ARG A 354 -0.35 4.42 -26.97
CA ARG A 354 -0.16 3.56 -25.80
C ARG A 354 0.19 4.40 -24.58
N LEU A 355 1.26 5.19 -24.65
CA LEU A 355 1.67 6.07 -23.54
C LEU A 355 0.57 7.08 -23.18
N LYS A 356 -0.13 7.63 -24.17
CA LYS A 356 -1.29 8.50 -23.94
C LYS A 356 -2.35 7.80 -23.08
N GLN A 357 -2.68 6.54 -23.40
CA GLN A 357 -3.64 5.75 -22.62
C GLN A 357 -3.10 5.47 -21.21
N ASP A 358 -1.83 5.10 -21.08
CA ASP A 358 -1.20 4.81 -19.78
C ASP A 358 -1.30 6.00 -18.81
N TYR A 359 -1.16 7.24 -19.31
CA TYR A 359 -1.28 8.45 -18.50
C TYR A 359 -2.72 8.92 -18.26
N TRP A 360 -3.58 8.90 -19.28
CA TRP A 360 -4.93 9.48 -19.16
C TRP A 360 -5.99 8.51 -18.65
N GLN A 361 -5.85 7.20 -18.83
CA GLN A 361 -6.83 6.22 -18.31
C GLN A 361 -6.98 6.28 -16.79
N PRO A 362 -5.90 6.36 -15.99
CA PRO A 362 -6.03 6.54 -14.55
C PRO A 362 -6.82 7.80 -14.15
N LEU A 363 -6.70 8.89 -14.93
CA LEU A 363 -7.43 10.13 -14.67
C LEU A 363 -8.94 9.98 -14.92
N ILE A 364 -9.31 9.30 -15.99
CA ILE A 364 -10.72 9.02 -16.30
C ILE A 364 -11.36 8.16 -15.22
N LYS A 365 -10.63 7.14 -14.74
CA LYS A 365 -11.09 6.26 -13.66
C LYS A 365 -11.40 7.01 -12.36
N ILE A 366 -10.64 8.07 -12.04
CA ILE A 366 -10.90 8.93 -10.88
C ILE A 366 -11.88 10.08 -11.17
N GLY A 367 -12.59 10.03 -12.30
CA GLY A 367 -13.65 10.97 -12.65
C GLY A 367 -13.18 12.28 -13.29
N PHE A 368 -11.93 12.38 -13.74
CA PHE A 368 -11.45 13.57 -14.46
C PHE A 368 -12.14 13.69 -15.83
N LYS A 369 -12.68 14.88 -16.13
CA LYS A 369 -13.41 15.15 -17.38
C LYS A 369 -12.54 15.92 -18.36
N PHE A 370 -12.24 15.31 -19.50
CA PHE A 370 -11.58 15.99 -20.62
C PHE A 370 -12.60 16.79 -21.43
N GLU A 371 -12.42 18.11 -21.52
CA GLU A 371 -13.37 19.00 -22.22
C GLU A 371 -13.41 18.78 -23.74
N ASN A 372 -12.30 18.36 -24.35
CA ASN A 372 -12.21 18.13 -25.79
C ASN A 372 -12.36 16.65 -26.14
N LYS A 373 -13.41 16.32 -26.90
CA LYS A 373 -13.68 14.95 -27.40
C LYS A 373 -12.53 14.36 -28.24
N GLN A 374 -11.71 15.19 -28.90
CA GLN A 374 -10.54 14.73 -29.66
C GLN A 374 -9.40 14.19 -28.78
N HIS A 375 -9.41 14.54 -27.49
CA HIS A 375 -8.42 14.09 -26.51
C HIS A 375 -8.95 12.95 -25.64
N GLN A 376 -10.19 12.49 -25.85
CA GLN A 376 -10.66 11.30 -25.15
C GLN A 376 -9.94 10.05 -25.71
N PRO A 377 -9.36 9.19 -24.86
CA PRO A 377 -8.88 7.90 -25.32
C PRO A 377 -10.08 7.12 -25.86
N VAL A 378 -9.93 6.60 -27.08
CA VAL A 378 -10.94 5.74 -27.69
C VAL A 378 -11.08 4.51 -26.80
N ALA A 379 -12.24 4.34 -26.17
CA ALA A 379 -12.60 3.07 -25.56
C ALA A 379 -12.56 2.01 -26.67
N LYS A 380 -11.91 0.87 -26.44
CA LYS A 380 -12.08 -0.28 -27.33
C LYS A 380 -13.56 -0.67 -27.23
N ASP A 381 -14.38 -0.16 -28.14
CA ASP A 381 -15.75 -0.63 -28.30
C ASP A 381 -15.67 -2.09 -28.75
N GLU A 382 -15.99 -3.00 -27.83
CA GLU A 382 -16.40 -4.34 -28.19
C GLU A 382 -17.53 -4.22 -29.23
N LYS A 383 -17.37 -4.92 -30.35
CA LYS A 383 -18.31 -4.94 -31.48
C LYS A 383 -19.68 -5.47 -31.02
N ASN A 384 -20.52 -4.59 -30.48
CA ASN A 384 -21.92 -4.87 -30.11
C ASN A 384 -22.89 -3.92 -30.86
N LEU A 385 -22.63 -3.70 -32.16
CA LEU A 385 -23.47 -2.88 -33.05
C LEU A 385 -24.92 -3.43 -33.16
N SER A 386 -25.15 -4.71 -32.88
CA SER A 386 -26.48 -5.34 -32.92
C SER A 386 -27.34 -5.01 -31.70
N LYS A 387 -26.74 -4.77 -30.52
CA LYS A 387 -27.47 -4.44 -29.29
C LYS A 387 -27.96 -2.97 -29.29
N PHE A 388 -27.19 -2.06 -29.90
CA PHE A 388 -27.53 -0.64 -29.95
C PHE A 388 -28.77 -0.34 -30.80
N LEU A 389 -28.98 -1.09 -31.89
CA LEU A 389 -30.20 -0.99 -32.71
C LEU A 389 -31.44 -1.49 -31.97
N MET A 390 -31.29 -2.47 -31.07
CA MET A 390 -32.41 -3.02 -30.30
C MET A 390 -32.84 -2.06 -29.18
N VAL A 391 -31.88 -1.43 -28.48
CA VAL A 391 -32.15 -0.45 -27.41
C VAL A 391 -32.77 0.84 -27.95
N ALA A 392 -32.32 1.33 -29.12
CA ALA A 392 -32.91 2.50 -29.77
C ALA A 392 -34.39 2.29 -30.14
N PHE A 393 -34.78 1.05 -30.47
CA PHE A 393 -36.16 0.69 -30.79
C PHE A 393 -37.07 0.72 -29.55
N PHE A 394 -36.56 0.30 -28.38
CA PHE A 394 -37.30 0.34 -27.11
C PHE A 394 -37.37 1.75 -26.50
N ALA A 395 -36.31 2.56 -26.64
CA ALA A 395 -36.31 3.94 -26.15
C ALA A 395 -37.36 4.82 -26.85
N LEU A 396 -37.62 4.59 -28.14
CA LEU A 396 -38.64 5.33 -28.89
C LEU A 396 -40.06 5.04 -28.38
N ILE A 397 -40.32 3.84 -27.88
CA ILE A 397 -41.62 3.43 -27.33
C ILE A 397 -41.84 4.07 -25.95
N VAL A 398 -40.80 4.13 -25.11
CA VAL A 398 -40.88 4.71 -23.76
C VAL A 398 -41.04 6.23 -23.79
N ILE A 399 -40.43 6.92 -24.75
CA ILE A 399 -40.55 8.39 -24.90
C ILE A 399 -41.96 8.81 -25.33
N THR A 400 -42.72 7.95 -26.02
CA THR A 400 -44.13 8.25 -26.34
C THR A 400 -45.09 8.03 -25.16
N ALA A 401 -44.71 7.22 -24.16
CA ALA A 401 -45.54 6.89 -23.01
C ALA A 401 -45.40 7.88 -21.83
N LEU A 402 -44.24 8.55 -21.69
CA LEU A 402 -43.94 9.42 -20.55
C LEU A 402 -44.20 10.92 -20.79
N GLY A 403 -44.57 11.32 -22.01
CA GLY A 403 -44.82 12.71 -22.40
C GLY A 403 -46.10 13.38 -21.86
N ARG A 404 -46.72 12.87 -20.77
CA ARG A 404 -47.99 13.42 -20.25
C ARG A 404 -48.07 13.71 -18.75
N SER A 405 -47.02 13.60 -17.96
CA SER A 405 -47.15 13.91 -16.52
C SER A 405 -45.84 14.41 -15.90
N PHE A 406 -45.65 15.73 -15.87
CA PHE A 406 -45.62 16.55 -14.64
C PHE A 406 -44.90 17.87 -14.89
N SER A 407 -45.56 18.95 -14.49
CA SER A 407 -45.02 20.30 -14.41
C SER A 407 -44.93 20.71 -12.94
N LEU A 408 -43.92 21.52 -12.65
CA LEU A 408 -43.82 22.48 -11.54
C LEU A 408 -43.75 21.91 -10.11
N THR A 409 -42.65 22.16 -9.41
CA THR A 409 -42.61 23.24 -8.40
C THR A 409 -41.20 23.50 -7.90
N SER A 410 -40.83 24.78 -7.90
CA SER A 410 -39.69 25.35 -7.18
C SER A 410 -40.13 25.77 -5.78
N LYS A 411 -39.28 25.62 -4.76
CA LYS A 411 -38.75 26.73 -3.94
C LYS A 411 -38.00 26.25 -2.68
N ASN A 412 -36.86 26.92 -2.48
CA ASN A 412 -36.27 27.41 -1.23
C ASN A 412 -35.81 26.42 -0.15
N THR A 413 -34.50 26.50 0.16
CA THR A 413 -34.04 27.03 1.46
C THR A 413 -32.61 27.56 1.39
N LYS A 414 -32.44 28.81 1.83
CA LYS A 414 -31.17 29.39 2.32
C LYS A 414 -31.00 29.01 3.78
N ILE A 415 -29.75 28.82 4.23
CA ILE A 415 -29.14 28.91 5.59
C ILE A 415 -27.89 28.00 5.51
N SER A 416 -26.68 28.29 5.99
CA SER A 416 -26.00 29.46 6.54
C SER A 416 -24.50 29.12 6.51
N LYS A 417 -23.63 30.09 6.21
CA LYS A 417 -22.17 29.97 6.35
C LYS A 417 -21.80 30.02 7.85
N GLN A 418 -21.10 29.01 8.37
CA GLN A 418 -19.89 29.17 9.19
C GLN A 418 -19.32 27.82 9.66
N LEU A 419 -17.99 27.71 9.53
CA LEU A 419 -17.07 26.70 10.06
C LEU A 419 -17.23 25.24 9.60
N THR A 420 -16.59 24.93 8.47
CA THR A 420 -16.15 23.57 8.12
C THR A 420 -14.65 23.58 7.83
N SER A 421 -13.83 23.62 8.88
CA SER A 421 -12.41 23.22 8.80
C SER A 421 -12.19 21.76 9.20
N ILE A 422 -13.25 20.95 9.29
CA ILE A 422 -13.20 19.51 9.61
C ILE A 422 -13.71 18.64 8.44
N SER A 423 -14.55 19.17 7.53
CA SER A 423 -15.17 18.36 6.46
C SER A 423 -14.29 18.09 5.24
N ALA A 424 -13.17 18.81 5.07
CA ALA A 424 -12.26 18.56 3.96
C ALA A 424 -11.45 17.26 4.16
N TYR A 425 -11.20 16.88 5.42
CA TYR A 425 -10.56 15.60 5.74
C TYR A 425 -11.49 14.43 5.42
N SER A 426 -12.78 14.47 5.82
CA SER A 426 -13.72 13.38 5.52
C SER A 426 -13.96 13.17 4.01
N SER A 427 -13.86 14.22 3.19
CA SER A 427 -13.97 14.09 1.73
C SER A 427 -12.76 13.42 1.09
N ILE A 428 -11.55 13.59 1.65
CA ILE A 428 -10.33 12.88 1.19
C ILE A 428 -10.45 11.39 1.56
N TYR A 429 -10.95 11.08 2.75
CA TYR A 429 -11.22 9.71 3.21
C TYR A 429 -12.27 8.99 2.34
N ASN A 430 -13.39 9.63 2.00
CA ASN A 430 -14.42 9.01 1.16
C ASN A 430 -13.94 8.64 -0.26
N SER A 431 -13.01 9.40 -0.84
CA SER A 431 -12.54 9.18 -2.23
C SER A 431 -11.71 7.91 -2.44
N ARG A 432 -11.13 7.34 -1.38
CA ARG A 432 -10.38 6.07 -1.46
C ARG A 432 -11.32 4.86 -1.31
N TYR A 433 -12.40 4.97 -0.53
CA TYR A 433 -13.40 3.90 -0.36
C TYR A 433 -14.35 3.78 -1.55
N THR A 434 -14.69 4.89 -2.22
CA THR A 434 -15.43 4.83 -3.49
C THR A 434 -14.70 4.02 -4.55
N ARG A 435 -13.36 3.93 -4.52
CA ARG A 435 -12.61 3.07 -5.44
C ARG A 435 -12.87 1.58 -5.25
N LEU A 436 -13.16 1.13 -4.03
CA LEU A 436 -13.55 -0.27 -3.77
C LEU A 436 -15.00 -0.51 -4.20
N LYS A 437 -15.90 0.45 -3.95
CA LYS A 437 -17.29 0.41 -4.46
C LYS A 437 -17.34 0.33 -5.99
N ASP A 438 -16.47 1.09 -6.66
CA ASP A 438 -16.38 1.20 -8.12
C ASP A 438 -15.34 0.22 -8.74
N ALA A 439 -14.80 -0.70 -7.94
CA ALA A 439 -13.80 -1.66 -8.41
C ALA A 439 -14.38 -2.59 -9.47
N SER A 440 -13.55 -3.03 -10.42
CA SER A 440 -14.00 -3.98 -11.46
C SER A 440 -14.19 -5.40 -10.95
N ASP A 441 -13.53 -5.77 -9.84
CA ASP A 441 -13.63 -7.09 -9.23
C ASP A 441 -14.68 -7.13 -8.11
N LEU A 442 -15.35 -8.28 -8.02
CA LEU A 442 -16.41 -8.53 -7.04
C LEU A 442 -15.88 -8.50 -5.60
N SER A 443 -14.67 -8.99 -5.35
CA SER A 443 -14.09 -9.09 -4.02
C SER A 443 -13.88 -7.72 -3.37
N SER A 444 -13.36 -6.75 -4.11
CA SER A 444 -13.20 -5.37 -3.65
C SER A 444 -14.55 -4.72 -3.33
N GLN A 445 -15.58 -4.95 -4.17
CA GLN A 445 -16.93 -4.45 -3.90
C GLN A 445 -17.55 -5.10 -2.65
N LEU A 446 -17.36 -6.41 -2.45
CA LEU A 446 -17.84 -7.11 -1.25
C LEU A 446 -17.17 -6.56 0.02
N VAL A 447 -15.85 -6.36 -0.01
CA VAL A 447 -15.10 -5.75 1.11
C VAL A 447 -15.62 -4.34 1.42
N TYR A 448 -15.94 -3.54 0.39
CA TYR A 448 -16.58 -2.24 0.57
C TYR A 448 -17.90 -2.37 1.34
N TYR A 449 -18.81 -3.22 0.89
CA TYR A 449 -20.13 -3.33 1.51
C TYR A 449 -20.09 -3.92 2.93
N LEU A 450 -19.19 -4.87 3.19
CA LEU A 450 -19.04 -5.46 4.51
C LEU A 450 -18.58 -4.44 5.56
N ASN A 451 -17.64 -3.56 5.20
CA ASN A 451 -16.96 -2.68 6.15
C ASN A 451 -17.48 -1.23 6.16
N TYR A 452 -18.04 -0.74 5.05
CA TYR A 452 -18.23 0.70 4.83
C TYR A 452 -19.60 1.10 4.26
N SER A 453 -20.52 0.15 4.03
CA SER A 453 -21.85 0.48 3.50
C SER A 453 -22.59 1.47 4.41
N SER A 454 -23.05 2.59 3.85
CA SER A 454 -23.97 3.51 4.52
C SER A 454 -25.43 3.07 4.38
N GLU A 455 -26.35 3.62 5.17
CA GLU A 455 -27.81 3.43 4.97
C GLU A 455 -28.26 3.85 3.56
N GLU A 456 -27.55 4.79 2.92
CA GLU A 456 -27.84 5.24 1.55
C GLU A 456 -27.43 4.19 0.49
N ASP A 457 -26.49 3.30 0.81
CA ASP A 457 -25.97 2.26 -0.09
C ASP A 457 -26.76 0.94 -0.03
N GLU A 458 -27.75 0.83 0.86
CA GLU A 458 -28.45 -0.44 1.13
C GLU A 458 -29.13 -1.03 -0.11
N LYS A 459 -29.68 -0.17 -0.99
CA LYS A 459 -30.28 -0.60 -2.27
C LYS A 459 -29.25 -1.10 -3.28
N ASP A 460 -28.10 -0.43 -3.35
CA ASP A 460 -27.00 -0.83 -4.23
C ASP A 460 -26.39 -2.15 -3.75
N PHE A 461 -26.26 -2.31 -2.44
CA PHE A 461 -25.78 -3.53 -1.82
C PHE A 461 -26.71 -4.72 -2.08
N GLN A 462 -28.03 -4.54 -1.89
CA GLN A 462 -28.98 -5.61 -2.17
C GLN A 462 -28.94 -6.04 -3.65
N LYS A 463 -28.85 -5.06 -4.57
CA LYS A 463 -28.69 -5.35 -6.00
C LYS A 463 -27.39 -6.09 -6.30
N PHE A 464 -26.29 -5.72 -5.65
CA PHE A 464 -25.00 -6.39 -5.76
C PHE A 464 -25.11 -7.86 -5.31
N LEU A 465 -25.70 -8.11 -4.14
CA LEU A 465 -25.97 -9.46 -3.64
C LEU A 465 -26.84 -10.26 -4.61
N ASP A 466 -27.92 -9.67 -5.10
CA ASP A 466 -28.84 -10.33 -6.04
C ASP A 466 -28.22 -10.68 -7.39
N THR A 467 -27.18 -9.96 -7.79
CA THR A 467 -26.51 -10.17 -9.07
C THR A 467 -25.47 -11.28 -9.00
N TYR A 468 -24.75 -11.39 -7.87
CA TYR A 468 -23.52 -12.18 -7.83
C TYR A 468 -23.48 -13.28 -6.76
N PHE A 469 -24.48 -13.39 -5.88
CA PHE A 469 -24.48 -14.36 -4.78
C PHE A 469 -25.66 -15.32 -4.90
N SER A 470 -25.42 -16.59 -4.57
CA SER A 470 -26.48 -17.58 -4.35
C SER A 470 -27.30 -17.20 -3.11
N GLU A 471 -28.53 -17.71 -2.96
CA GLU A 471 -29.36 -17.43 -1.77
C GLU A 471 -28.65 -17.79 -0.46
N HIS A 472 -27.88 -18.89 -0.47
CA HIS A 472 -27.07 -19.30 0.68
C HIS A 472 -25.95 -18.30 0.99
N ALA A 473 -25.18 -17.89 -0.02
CA ALA A 473 -24.09 -16.94 0.17
C ALA A 473 -24.61 -15.53 0.54
N LYS A 474 -25.79 -15.13 0.05
CA LYS A 474 -26.46 -13.89 0.48
C LYS A 474 -26.77 -13.92 1.97
N GLU A 475 -27.33 -15.03 2.45
CA GLU A 475 -27.66 -15.20 3.87
C GLU A 475 -26.39 -15.11 4.74
N GLN A 476 -25.29 -15.70 4.31
CA GLN A 476 -23.98 -15.57 4.98
C GLN A 476 -23.53 -14.12 5.07
N VAL A 477 -23.61 -13.36 3.98
CA VAL A 477 -23.19 -11.94 3.95
C VAL A 477 -24.09 -11.07 4.83
N LEU A 478 -25.39 -11.30 4.84
CA LEU A 478 -26.33 -10.50 5.63
C LEU A 478 -26.24 -10.78 7.14
N ASN A 479 -25.87 -12.00 7.52
CA ASN A 479 -25.79 -12.45 8.91
C ASN A 479 -24.37 -12.49 9.49
N VAL A 480 -23.36 -12.08 8.72
CA VAL A 480 -21.96 -12.09 9.15
C VAL A 480 -21.77 -11.28 10.42
N ASP A 481 -21.09 -11.88 11.39
CA ASP A 481 -20.62 -11.13 12.55
C ASP A 481 -19.45 -10.25 12.11
N LYS A 482 -19.75 -8.98 11.83
CA LYS A 482 -18.74 -7.99 11.40
C LYS A 482 -17.60 -7.81 12.42
N SER A 483 -17.77 -8.22 13.68
CA SER A 483 -16.70 -8.16 14.68
C SER A 483 -15.65 -9.27 14.51
N LYS A 484 -16.03 -10.38 13.86
CA LYS A 484 -15.12 -11.50 13.51
C LYS A 484 -14.35 -11.26 12.22
N LEU A 485 -14.86 -10.39 11.34
CA LEU A 485 -14.09 -9.90 10.21
C LEU A 485 -12.95 -9.05 10.78
N THR A 486 -11.71 -9.50 10.63
CA THR A 486 -10.54 -8.66 10.92
C THR A 486 -10.74 -7.32 10.20
N LYS A 487 -10.86 -6.22 10.97
CA LYS A 487 -10.89 -4.85 10.42
C LYS A 487 -9.57 -4.67 9.68
N ASN A 488 -9.60 -4.86 8.37
CA ASN A 488 -8.39 -4.90 7.57
C ASN A 488 -8.08 -3.47 7.13
N ASP A 489 -7.12 -2.85 7.80
CA ASP A 489 -6.70 -1.47 7.58
C ASP A 489 -5.67 -1.33 6.43
N SER A 490 -5.53 -2.36 5.58
CA SER A 490 -4.58 -2.36 4.46
C SER A 490 -5.31 -2.24 3.10
N PHE A 491 -5.04 -1.15 2.37
CA PHE A 491 -5.71 -0.72 1.13
C PHE A 491 -5.42 -1.58 -0.12
N GLY A 492 -5.00 -2.83 0.04
CA GLY A 492 -4.72 -3.74 -1.07
C GLY A 492 -5.46 -5.04 -0.88
N VAL A 493 -6.70 -5.11 -1.36
CA VAL A 493 -7.39 -6.39 -1.54
C VAL A 493 -6.87 -6.98 -2.85
N PHE A 494 -6.17 -8.10 -2.77
CA PHE A 494 -5.67 -8.81 -3.94
C PHE A 494 -6.46 -10.10 -4.10
N PRO A 495 -7.53 -10.10 -4.93
CA PRO A 495 -8.24 -11.31 -5.22
C PRO A 495 -7.34 -12.27 -5.99
N THR A 496 -7.29 -13.52 -5.54
CA THR A 496 -6.48 -14.55 -6.20
C THR A 496 -7.38 -15.74 -6.53
N ILE A 497 -7.76 -15.87 -7.81
CA ILE A 497 -8.72 -16.87 -8.30
C ILE A 497 -8.01 -18.20 -8.52
N ASP A 498 -8.54 -19.28 -7.97
CA ASP A 498 -7.97 -20.64 -8.03
C ASP A 498 -9.00 -21.71 -8.36
N PHE A 499 -8.52 -22.93 -8.60
CA PHE A 499 -9.32 -24.14 -8.56
C PHE A 499 -8.77 -25.09 -7.49
N VAL A 500 -9.57 -25.35 -6.46
CA VAL A 500 -9.21 -26.25 -5.36
C VAL A 500 -10.01 -27.54 -5.48
N GLU A 501 -9.36 -28.71 -5.43
CA GLU A 501 -10.00 -30.01 -5.72
C GLU A 501 -11.29 -30.24 -4.91
N LYS A 502 -11.27 -29.89 -3.62
CA LYS A 502 -12.42 -30.04 -2.71
C LYS A 502 -13.50 -28.98 -2.89
N TYR A 503 -13.15 -27.78 -3.35
CA TYR A 503 -14.02 -26.60 -3.32
C TYR A 503 -14.33 -26.02 -4.71
N GLY A 504 -13.76 -26.56 -5.78
CA GLY A 504 -13.90 -26.04 -7.13
C GLY A 504 -13.24 -24.67 -7.27
N TYR A 505 -13.84 -23.78 -8.07
CA TYR A 505 -13.30 -22.44 -8.25
C TYR A 505 -13.44 -21.62 -6.97
N VAL A 506 -12.33 -21.05 -6.52
CA VAL A 506 -12.30 -20.21 -5.33
C VAL A 506 -11.60 -18.88 -5.62
N GLU A 507 -11.90 -17.84 -4.86
CA GLU A 507 -11.20 -16.56 -4.91
C GLU A 507 -10.79 -16.19 -3.49
N ALA A 508 -9.49 -16.26 -3.22
CA ALA A 508 -8.94 -15.85 -1.93
C ALA A 508 -8.90 -14.31 -1.87
N VAL A 509 -9.47 -13.74 -0.81
CA VAL A 509 -9.54 -12.30 -0.60
C VAL A 509 -8.68 -11.95 0.59
N GLY A 510 -7.54 -11.28 0.36
CA GLY A 510 -6.57 -10.99 1.41
C GLY A 510 -5.74 -9.74 1.13
N ASN A 511 -4.82 -9.42 2.05
CA ASN A 511 -3.83 -8.37 1.84
C ASN A 511 -2.73 -8.82 0.86
N SER A 512 -1.75 -7.97 0.58
CA SER A 512 -0.63 -8.24 -0.36
C SER A 512 0.16 -9.53 -0.07
N SER A 513 0.01 -10.13 1.11
CA SER A 513 0.49 -11.48 1.40
C SER A 513 -0.68 -12.46 1.45
N LEU A 514 -0.73 -13.40 0.50
CA LEU A 514 -1.64 -14.56 0.53
C LEU A 514 -1.37 -15.52 1.72
N SER A 515 -0.53 -15.12 2.68
CA SER A 515 -0.22 -15.94 3.83
C SER A 515 -1.43 -16.11 4.76
N ASN A 516 -2.36 -15.17 4.76
CA ASN A 516 -3.59 -15.31 5.53
C ASN A 516 -4.73 -14.51 4.86
N PRO A 517 -5.50 -15.10 3.93
CA PRO A 517 -6.64 -14.41 3.36
C PRO A 517 -7.71 -14.15 4.43
N LEU A 518 -8.45 -13.06 4.27
CA LEU A 518 -9.58 -12.70 5.14
C LEU A 518 -10.70 -13.73 5.04
N PHE A 519 -11.02 -14.12 3.82
CA PHE A 519 -12.01 -15.14 3.47
C PHE A 519 -11.75 -15.65 2.06
N VAL A 520 -12.39 -16.75 1.70
CA VAL A 520 -12.29 -17.38 0.39
C VAL A 520 -13.69 -17.50 -0.19
N LEU A 521 -13.92 -16.93 -1.38
CA LEU A 521 -15.19 -17.00 -2.09
C LEU A 521 -15.22 -18.26 -2.95
N GLN A 522 -16.15 -19.17 -2.72
CA GLN A 522 -16.40 -20.31 -3.60
C GLN A 522 -17.34 -19.91 -4.73
N LYS A 523 -17.00 -20.24 -5.99
CA LYS A 523 -17.71 -19.78 -7.18
C LYS A 523 -18.16 -20.91 -8.10
N GLU A 524 -19.33 -20.71 -8.71
CA GLU A 524 -19.86 -21.49 -9.83
C GLU A 524 -20.40 -20.53 -10.92
N ASN A 525 -19.85 -20.59 -12.14
CA ASN A 525 -20.27 -19.73 -13.27
C ASN A 525 -20.37 -18.23 -12.89
N ASP A 526 -19.33 -17.70 -12.24
CA ASP A 526 -19.24 -16.32 -11.74
C ASP A 526 -20.19 -15.93 -10.60
N ILE A 527 -21.00 -16.87 -10.10
CA ILE A 527 -21.84 -16.68 -8.90
C ILE A 527 -21.10 -17.21 -7.67
N VAL A 528 -21.03 -16.41 -6.61
CA VAL A 528 -20.53 -16.85 -5.30
C VAL A 528 -21.56 -17.77 -4.67
N VAL A 529 -21.19 -19.04 -4.49
CA VAL A 529 -22.06 -20.07 -3.92
C VAL A 529 -21.86 -20.26 -2.43
N ASN A 530 -20.65 -19.98 -1.92
CA ASN A 530 -20.28 -20.06 -0.50
C ASN A 530 -19.15 -19.07 -0.18
N ILE A 531 -19.00 -18.69 1.09
CA ILE A 531 -17.89 -17.90 1.63
C ILE A 531 -17.28 -18.64 2.81
N LEU A 532 -16.00 -18.98 2.70
CA LEU A 532 -15.24 -19.73 3.71
C LEU A 532 -14.36 -18.76 4.51
N GLY A 533 -14.31 -18.92 5.83
CA GLY A 533 -13.42 -18.16 6.70
C GLY A 533 -14.11 -17.51 7.91
N PRO A 534 -13.37 -16.75 8.72
CA PRO A 534 -13.88 -16.14 9.95
C PRO A 534 -15.15 -15.32 9.73
N GLY A 535 -16.20 -15.60 10.51
CA GLY A 535 -17.49 -14.92 10.41
C GLY A 535 -18.47 -15.48 9.36
N PHE A 536 -18.02 -16.41 8.50
CA PHE A 536 -18.86 -17.10 7.51
C PHE A 536 -18.89 -18.62 7.79
N ASP A 537 -18.73 -19.47 6.77
CA ASP A 537 -18.50 -20.90 6.97
C ASP A 537 -17.07 -21.13 7.47
N GLU A 538 -16.93 -21.23 8.79
CA GLU A 538 -15.66 -21.49 9.45
C GLU A 538 -15.23 -22.95 9.25
N LEU A 539 -14.07 -23.15 8.62
CA LEU A 539 -13.43 -24.46 8.48
C LEU A 539 -12.66 -24.81 9.75
N SER A 540 -12.39 -26.11 9.96
CA SER A 540 -11.42 -26.51 10.99
C SER A 540 -10.03 -25.94 10.66
N ASP A 541 -9.19 -25.67 11.67
CA ASP A 541 -7.85 -25.11 11.44
C ASP A 541 -7.01 -25.92 10.44
N ASN A 542 -7.17 -27.25 10.46
CA ASN A 542 -6.52 -28.16 9.53
C ASN A 542 -7.07 -28.00 8.10
N ASP A 543 -8.40 -27.93 7.93
CA ASP A 543 -9.02 -27.73 6.63
C ASP A 543 -8.74 -26.33 6.06
N TRP A 544 -8.69 -25.30 6.91
CA TRP A 544 -8.31 -23.95 6.53
C TRP A 544 -6.86 -23.90 6.09
N THR A 545 -5.95 -24.45 6.89
CA THR A 545 -4.52 -24.51 6.55
C THR A 545 -4.31 -25.27 5.24
N ALA A 546 -4.98 -26.40 5.05
CA ALA A 546 -4.91 -27.16 3.81
C ALA A 546 -5.43 -26.36 2.61
N LEU A 547 -6.57 -25.66 2.76
CA LEU A 547 -7.13 -24.78 1.72
C LEU A 547 -6.15 -23.65 1.36
N ILE A 548 -5.55 -23.00 2.35
CA ILE A 548 -4.61 -21.89 2.11
C ILE A 548 -3.30 -22.41 1.49
N GLU A 549 -2.78 -23.56 1.93
CA GLU A 549 -1.62 -24.18 1.31
C GLU A 549 -1.89 -24.53 -0.16
N ASP A 550 -3.06 -25.09 -0.47
CA ASP A 550 -3.47 -25.40 -1.86
C ASP A 550 -3.51 -24.13 -2.72
N ILE A 551 -4.17 -23.08 -2.22
CA ILE A 551 -4.25 -21.75 -2.86
C ILE A 551 -2.87 -21.11 -3.11
N ARG A 552 -1.83 -21.46 -2.35
CA ARG A 552 -0.48 -20.89 -2.50
C ARG A 552 0.34 -21.55 -3.60
N VAL A 553 0.07 -22.80 -3.98
CA VAL A 553 0.84 -23.53 -4.99
C VAL A 553 0.23 -23.29 -6.37
N ARG A 554 0.57 -22.16 -7.00
CA ARG A 554 0.02 -21.75 -8.31
C ARG A 554 1.10 -21.67 -9.37
N PRO A 555 0.74 -21.75 -10.66
CA PRO A 555 1.68 -21.50 -11.76
C PRO A 555 2.55 -20.26 -11.55
N SER A 556 1.93 -19.11 -11.27
CA SER A 556 2.66 -17.85 -11.06
C SER A 556 3.53 -17.86 -9.80
N THR A 557 3.08 -18.45 -8.69
CA THR A 557 3.89 -18.58 -7.47
C THR A 557 5.09 -19.49 -7.71
N SER A 558 4.86 -20.65 -8.34
CA SER A 558 5.90 -21.61 -8.68
C SER A 558 6.92 -20.99 -9.64
N SER A 559 6.47 -20.28 -10.69
CA SER A 559 7.33 -19.48 -11.58
C SER A 559 8.18 -18.47 -10.81
N ASN A 560 7.57 -17.69 -9.91
CA ASN A 560 8.27 -16.68 -9.14
C ASN A 560 9.31 -17.30 -8.19
N ILE A 561 8.95 -18.39 -7.49
CA ILE A 561 9.87 -19.11 -6.60
C ILE A 561 11.05 -19.66 -7.41
N PHE A 562 10.79 -20.26 -8.56
CA PHE A 562 11.85 -20.73 -9.46
C PHE A 562 12.75 -19.58 -9.94
N PHE A 563 12.18 -18.47 -10.36
CA PHE A 563 12.95 -17.32 -10.82
C PHE A 563 13.84 -16.72 -9.73
N LEU A 564 13.23 -16.38 -8.59
CA LEU A 564 13.89 -15.65 -7.53
C LEU A 564 14.88 -16.55 -6.79
N SER A 565 14.45 -17.76 -6.46
CA SER A 565 15.20 -18.66 -5.56
C SER A 565 16.15 -19.61 -6.31
N PHE A 566 15.96 -19.79 -7.61
CA PHE A 566 16.84 -20.62 -8.42
C PHE A 566 17.58 -19.84 -9.50
N LEU A 567 16.88 -19.22 -10.47
CA LEU A 567 17.55 -18.59 -11.61
C LEU A 567 18.38 -17.35 -11.24
N LEU A 568 17.85 -16.47 -10.39
CA LEU A 568 18.46 -15.20 -10.02
C LEU A 568 19.27 -15.26 -8.72
N SER A 569 19.02 -16.25 -7.87
CA SER A 569 19.68 -16.38 -6.58
C SER A 569 21.17 -16.74 -6.71
N LYS A 570 21.98 -16.07 -5.88
CA LYS A 570 23.39 -16.43 -5.64
C LYS A 570 23.52 -17.60 -4.67
N ASN A 571 22.48 -17.89 -3.89
CA ASN A 571 22.43 -18.94 -2.87
C ASN A 571 21.53 -20.11 -3.28
N ARG A 572 21.32 -20.32 -4.60
CA ARG A 572 20.38 -21.32 -5.13
C ARG A 572 20.53 -22.73 -4.53
N LYS A 573 21.76 -23.17 -4.18
CA LYS A 573 22.02 -24.46 -3.52
C LYS A 573 21.31 -24.60 -2.17
N ALA A 574 21.37 -23.55 -1.35
CA ALA A 574 20.73 -23.53 -0.05
C ALA A 574 19.20 -23.42 -0.18
N GLU A 575 18.75 -22.59 -1.12
CA GLU A 575 17.32 -22.34 -1.35
C GLU A 575 16.61 -23.56 -1.96
N SER A 576 17.22 -24.22 -2.97
CA SER A 576 16.66 -25.41 -3.61
C SER A 576 16.59 -26.62 -2.67
N SER A 577 17.45 -26.67 -1.66
CA SER A 577 17.47 -27.73 -0.65
C SER A 577 16.37 -27.57 0.40
N SER A 578 15.72 -26.40 0.48
CA SER A 578 14.70 -26.11 1.49
C SER A 578 13.38 -26.84 1.20
N GLU A 579 12.70 -27.28 2.26
CA GLU A 579 11.41 -27.97 2.13
C GLU A 579 10.34 -27.06 1.51
N THR A 580 10.41 -25.76 1.79
CA THR A 580 9.52 -24.75 1.21
C THR A 580 9.69 -24.65 -0.30
N PHE A 581 10.92 -24.67 -0.82
CA PHE A 581 11.16 -24.62 -2.25
C PHE A 581 10.60 -25.85 -2.96
N LYS A 582 10.81 -27.04 -2.39
CA LYS A 582 10.39 -28.31 -2.99
C LYS A 582 8.88 -28.41 -3.24
N LYS A 583 8.06 -27.73 -2.43
CA LYS A 583 6.58 -27.72 -2.59
C LYS A 583 6.09 -27.20 -3.95
N TYR A 584 6.91 -26.44 -4.69
CA TYR A 584 6.51 -25.77 -5.93
C TYR A 584 6.89 -26.55 -7.21
N PHE A 585 7.48 -27.73 -7.07
CA PHE A 585 8.03 -28.52 -8.18
C PHE A 585 7.60 -29.97 -8.05
N THR A 586 7.46 -30.66 -9.17
CA THR A 586 7.34 -32.12 -9.16
C THR A 586 8.70 -32.77 -8.86
N ASP A 587 8.68 -34.01 -8.38
CA ASP A 587 9.92 -34.76 -8.07
C ASP A 587 10.87 -34.85 -9.29
N ASP A 588 10.30 -35.02 -10.49
CA ASP A 588 11.07 -35.07 -11.74
C ASP A 588 11.77 -33.74 -12.03
N VAL A 589 11.10 -32.61 -11.79
CA VAL A 589 11.69 -31.28 -11.96
C VAL A 589 12.73 -30.98 -10.87
N LEU A 590 12.53 -31.45 -9.63
CA LEU A 590 13.54 -31.32 -8.58
C LEU A 590 14.85 -32.03 -8.96
N ALA A 591 14.77 -33.22 -9.56
CA ALA A 591 15.94 -33.90 -10.08
C ALA A 591 16.64 -33.12 -11.21
N LEU A 592 15.87 -32.46 -12.09
CA LEU A 592 16.41 -31.58 -13.14
C LEU A 592 17.09 -30.33 -12.56
N ILE A 593 16.51 -29.74 -11.53
CA ILE A 593 17.04 -28.57 -10.80
C ILE A 593 18.38 -28.93 -10.16
N ASP A 594 18.47 -30.09 -9.49
CA ASP A 594 19.70 -30.58 -8.88
C ASP A 594 20.80 -30.84 -9.92
N HIS A 595 20.45 -31.34 -11.11
CA HIS A 595 21.41 -31.51 -12.20
C HIS A 595 21.96 -30.18 -12.72
N ASN A 596 21.15 -29.12 -12.66
CA ASN A 596 21.45 -27.78 -13.16
C ASN A 596 21.87 -26.79 -12.05
N ILE A 597 22.19 -27.29 -10.87
CA ILE A 597 22.48 -26.48 -9.68
C ILE A 597 23.69 -25.55 -9.84
N ASP A 598 24.62 -25.90 -10.72
CA ASP A 598 25.85 -25.15 -10.99
C ASP A 598 25.73 -24.18 -12.19
N LEU A 599 24.52 -24.01 -12.76
CA LEU A 599 24.29 -22.99 -13.78
C LEU A 599 24.62 -21.59 -13.25
N THR A 600 25.36 -20.83 -14.03
CA THR A 600 25.66 -19.43 -13.71
C THR A 600 24.40 -18.58 -13.80
N THR A 601 24.19 -17.66 -12.85
CA THR A 601 23.13 -16.64 -12.96
C THR A 601 23.31 -15.83 -14.23
N GLU A 602 22.43 -16.01 -15.21
CA GLU A 602 22.55 -15.32 -16.50
C GLU A 602 21.88 -13.95 -16.43
N GLU A 603 22.60 -12.93 -16.90
CA GLU A 603 22.12 -11.54 -16.88
C GLU A 603 20.86 -11.32 -17.72
N ARG A 604 20.59 -12.19 -18.70
CA ARG A 604 19.40 -12.13 -19.56
C ARG A 604 18.07 -12.27 -18.79
N PHE A 605 18.08 -12.93 -17.63
CA PHE A 605 16.88 -13.10 -16.80
C PHE A 605 16.58 -11.90 -15.89
N LYS A 606 17.53 -10.97 -15.66
CA LYS A 606 17.32 -9.83 -14.72
C LYS A 606 16.19 -8.88 -15.14
N ASN A 607 15.88 -8.83 -16.44
CA ASN A 607 14.80 -8.01 -17.00
C ASN A 607 13.85 -8.86 -17.84
N ALA A 608 13.77 -10.16 -17.53
CA ALA A 608 12.81 -11.03 -18.19
C ALA A 608 11.39 -10.70 -17.68
N TYR A 609 10.41 -10.97 -18.52
CA TYR A 609 9.01 -10.91 -18.17
C TYR A 609 8.33 -12.18 -18.67
N ASP A 610 7.24 -12.54 -18.03
CA ASP A 610 6.52 -13.79 -18.24
C ASP A 610 5.11 -13.53 -18.79
N LYS A 611 4.54 -14.55 -19.44
CA LYS A 611 3.16 -14.56 -19.91
C LYS A 611 2.58 -15.95 -19.75
N LEU A 612 1.57 -16.06 -18.91
CA LEU A 612 0.82 -17.29 -18.69
C LEU A 612 -0.18 -17.52 -19.83
N VAL A 613 -0.17 -18.73 -20.38
CA VAL A 613 -1.08 -19.25 -21.41
C VAL A 613 -1.70 -20.54 -20.91
N VAL A 614 -2.98 -20.76 -21.20
CA VAL A 614 -3.62 -22.06 -20.99
C VAL A 614 -3.85 -22.70 -22.34
N ASP A 615 -3.27 -23.88 -22.55
CA ASP A 615 -3.55 -24.68 -23.73
C ASP A 615 -4.94 -25.31 -23.59
N PRO A 616 -5.90 -24.97 -24.47
CA PRO A 616 -7.28 -25.46 -24.34
C PRO A 616 -7.42 -26.96 -24.64
N ASP A 617 -6.54 -27.54 -25.45
CA ASP A 617 -6.60 -28.95 -25.85
C ASP A 617 -6.12 -29.85 -24.71
N GLU A 618 -5.06 -29.42 -24.03
CA GLU A 618 -4.47 -30.17 -22.90
C GLU A 618 -5.04 -29.75 -21.54
N LYS A 619 -5.74 -28.61 -21.48
CA LYS A 619 -6.13 -27.94 -20.23
C LYS A 619 -4.95 -27.75 -19.28
N LYS A 620 -3.78 -27.45 -19.85
CA LYS A 620 -2.51 -27.30 -19.13
C LYS A 620 -2.03 -25.86 -19.22
N ALA A 621 -1.59 -25.31 -18.09
CA ALA A 621 -0.99 -23.99 -18.04
C ALA A 621 0.49 -24.03 -18.44
N TYR A 622 0.91 -22.98 -19.13
CA TYR A 622 2.27 -22.76 -19.57
C TYR A 622 2.66 -21.31 -19.30
N ASP A 623 3.85 -21.09 -18.77
CA ASP A 623 4.40 -19.76 -18.55
C ASP A 623 5.57 -19.50 -19.50
N LEU A 624 5.39 -18.56 -20.41
CA LEU A 624 6.33 -18.23 -21.48
C LEU A 624 7.17 -17.03 -21.05
N ILE A 625 8.48 -17.24 -20.93
CA ILE A 625 9.42 -16.27 -20.37
C ILE A 625 10.20 -15.62 -21.51
N PHE A 626 10.11 -14.30 -21.60
CA PHE A 626 10.77 -13.49 -22.63
C PHE A 626 11.84 -12.58 -22.03
N ASP A 627 12.87 -12.25 -22.81
CA ASP A 627 13.78 -11.17 -22.47
C ASP A 627 13.19 -9.79 -22.81
N LYS A 628 13.92 -8.72 -22.43
CA LYS A 628 13.53 -7.33 -22.72
C LYS A 628 13.44 -6.96 -24.22
N THR A 629 13.85 -7.86 -25.11
CA THR A 629 13.79 -7.71 -26.57
C THR A 629 12.72 -8.59 -27.20
N ASP A 630 11.81 -9.14 -26.39
CA ASP A 630 10.72 -10.04 -26.77
C ASP A 630 11.21 -11.40 -27.32
N LYS A 631 12.44 -11.81 -27.00
CA LYS A 631 12.95 -13.14 -27.36
C LYS A 631 12.57 -14.15 -26.28
N LEU A 632 11.90 -15.23 -26.68
CA LEU A 632 11.58 -16.35 -25.78
C LEU A 632 12.86 -17.01 -25.24
N LEU A 633 12.95 -17.10 -23.91
CA LEU A 633 14.07 -17.68 -23.17
C LEU A 633 13.78 -19.09 -22.68
N MET A 634 12.58 -19.30 -22.13
CA MET A 634 12.19 -20.50 -21.41
C MET A 634 10.66 -20.65 -21.40
N ILE A 635 10.18 -21.87 -21.25
CA ILE A 635 8.77 -22.18 -21.00
C ILE A 635 8.67 -23.08 -19.78
N LEU A 636 7.81 -22.73 -18.83
CA LEU A 636 7.46 -23.59 -17.71
C LEU A 636 6.08 -24.21 -17.99
N SER A 637 5.88 -25.49 -17.66
CA SER A 637 4.54 -26.07 -17.65
C SER A 637 4.18 -26.52 -16.24
N PHE A 638 2.90 -26.55 -15.94
CA PHE A 638 2.43 -26.85 -14.58
C PHE A 638 1.52 -28.06 -14.56
N ASN A 639 1.54 -28.80 -13.45
CA ASN A 639 0.58 -29.86 -13.21
C ASN A 639 -0.77 -29.26 -12.76
N SER A 640 -1.75 -30.12 -12.47
CA SER A 640 -3.08 -29.69 -12.00
C SER A 640 -3.07 -28.96 -10.66
N TYR A 641 -1.97 -29.04 -9.90
CA TYR A 641 -1.75 -28.39 -8.61
C TYR A 641 -0.84 -27.17 -8.71
N GLY A 642 -0.58 -26.65 -9.92
CA GLY A 642 0.22 -25.44 -10.10
C GLY A 642 1.72 -25.58 -9.82
N CYS A 643 2.22 -26.77 -9.48
CA CYS A 643 3.66 -27.05 -9.40
C CYS A 643 4.27 -27.03 -10.79
N ILE A 644 5.52 -26.56 -10.91
CA ILE A 644 6.27 -26.70 -12.16
C ILE A 644 6.51 -28.19 -12.40
N ASP A 645 6.01 -28.63 -13.55
CA ASP A 645 5.98 -30.02 -14.01
C ASP A 645 7.01 -30.28 -15.12
N HIS A 646 7.33 -29.25 -15.91
CA HIS A 646 8.44 -29.30 -16.87
C HIS A 646 9.09 -27.92 -17.05
N ILE A 647 10.37 -27.92 -17.40
CA ILE A 647 11.17 -26.73 -17.71
C ILE A 647 11.78 -26.89 -19.10
N TYR A 648 11.32 -26.09 -20.06
CA TYR A 648 11.80 -26.13 -21.45
C TYR A 648 12.68 -24.93 -21.77
N GLY A 649 13.83 -25.17 -22.40
CA GLY A 649 14.73 -24.08 -22.78
C GLY A 649 16.15 -24.55 -23.10
N GLU A 650 17.05 -23.58 -23.26
CA GLU A 650 18.47 -23.85 -23.49
C GLU A 650 19.09 -24.50 -22.24
N ASN A 651 19.66 -25.70 -22.41
CA ASN A 651 20.17 -26.58 -21.32
C ASN A 651 19.11 -27.24 -20.44
N TRP A 652 17.84 -27.16 -20.82
CA TRP A 652 16.73 -27.82 -20.13
C TRP A 652 16.05 -28.83 -21.07
N GLU A 653 14.80 -29.20 -20.77
CA GLU A 653 14.02 -30.10 -21.62
C GLU A 653 13.71 -29.45 -22.97
N LYS A 654 13.40 -30.28 -23.97
CA LYS A 654 13.05 -29.82 -25.33
C LYS A 654 11.55 -29.92 -25.54
N LEU A 655 10.96 -28.81 -26.00
CA LEU A 655 9.59 -28.77 -26.52
C LEU A 655 9.63 -28.75 -28.05
N SER A 656 8.66 -29.38 -28.73
CA SER A 656 8.60 -29.36 -30.19
C SER A 656 8.34 -27.94 -30.69
N THR A 657 8.90 -27.59 -31.85
CA THR A 657 8.70 -26.26 -32.47
C THR A 657 7.22 -25.98 -32.72
N ASP A 658 6.47 -26.98 -33.21
CA ASP A 658 5.03 -26.84 -33.47
C ASP A 658 4.26 -26.49 -32.19
N LYS A 659 4.64 -27.05 -31.05
CA LYS A 659 4.02 -26.73 -29.76
C LYS A 659 4.40 -25.34 -29.27
N ILE A 660 5.66 -24.94 -29.42
CA ILE A 660 6.10 -23.57 -29.09
C ILE A 660 5.33 -22.55 -29.92
N ASP A 661 5.24 -22.77 -31.23
CA ASP A 661 4.54 -21.88 -32.16
C ASP A 661 3.05 -21.77 -31.81
N ASN A 662 2.41 -22.89 -31.44
CA ASN A 662 1.02 -22.89 -30.97
C ASN A 662 0.85 -22.08 -29.67
N LEU A 663 1.74 -22.28 -28.68
CA LEU A 663 1.67 -21.53 -27.42
C LEU A 663 1.91 -20.03 -27.62
N VAL A 664 2.79 -19.65 -28.54
CA VAL A 664 3.04 -18.25 -28.89
C VAL A 664 1.84 -17.66 -29.64
N ALA A 665 1.19 -18.41 -30.51
CA ALA A 665 -0.02 -17.95 -31.22
C ALA A 665 -1.17 -17.65 -30.24
N LEU A 666 -1.34 -18.47 -29.19
CA LEU A 666 -2.33 -18.24 -28.13
C LEU A 666 -2.10 -16.94 -27.33
N LEU A 667 -0.91 -16.32 -27.41
CA LEU A 667 -0.65 -15.01 -26.81
C LEU A 667 -1.16 -13.83 -27.66
N GLU A 668 -1.44 -14.06 -28.94
CA GLU A 668 -1.88 -13.03 -29.89
C GLU A 668 -3.41 -12.96 -30.05
N GLU A 669 -4.12 -14.01 -29.60
CA GLU A 669 -5.59 -14.11 -29.53
C GLU A 669 -6.16 -13.39 -28.30
#